data_AF-A0AAD6RRS3-F1
#
_entry.id   AF-A0AAD6RRS3-F1
#
_cell.length_a   1.000
_cell.length_b   1.000
_cell.length_c   1.000
_cell.angle_alpha   90.00
_cell.angle_beta   90.00
_cell.angle_gamma   90.00
#
_symmetry.space_group_name_H-M   'P 1'
#
loop_
_entity.id
_entity.type
_entity.pdbx_description
1 polymer ?
#
loop_
_entity_poly.entity_id
_entity_poly.type
_entity_poly.pdbx_seq_one_letter_code
_entity_poly.pdbx_strand_id
1 'polypeptide(L)'
;MASGQQLIKSDRGSMLTMSDDNVMMKQIVGTHAPDGREVDVKTLLLLVEDILKHATQQIDSSLTTSQAHAEMEDKTYHVNFVSMLDALSYTIDRISSEIAYKALDGTDAHATTVSLFNMLTSYSWDAKLVLTLTAFALNYGEFWLLAQIYSSNELAKSMAILRQLPSIIEQSGPLKPRFDAINNLIKVMMDVARCVVEFKDLPPAYISNEVPALSTAMAHIPTAVYWTMRGVVACEAQITSLTTMGHEFSISTTVAWELSTLAHKLSNMLDHLRKQLDTCYQYLDEKRNVESFQMLKNLFEMIHIDNMKVLKALIYAKDDIQPLIDGSSKKRVHLDVLRRKNVLLLISGLDMSTDELSILEQIYNESRHHGARLDSQYEVVWIPIVDRSVQWSDPMKGKFESMQSSMPWFTVYHPSLIEKAVMRFIKEVWHFRNKPILVVLDPQGKVVSPNALHMMWIWGSSAFPFTSLREESLWKDETWRLELLVDGIDPVILNWINEGKYIFLYGGDDEEWMRKFTSSARAVAQAAGIPLEMVYVGKSSKREKVRRVIAKITVEKLSYVWQDLTMMWFFWTRLESMLYSKIQLGKLDDHDPMMQEIKKLLSYGREGGWAVLSNGSNVVVNGYSTTVLQTLVEYDLWKDQVPVKGFDMAFQDHHFQLRGIARPCSRFDFPMTTGRIPETMKCPECNRTMEKFSTFLCCHDEVIPDELSK
;
A
#
# COMPACT_ATOMS: atom_id res chain seq x y z
N MET A 1 -36.09 31.14 59.81
CA MET A 1 -35.66 32.55 59.99
C MET A 1 -34.17 32.54 60.24
N ALA A 2 -33.37 32.83 59.23
CA ALA A 2 -31.92 32.98 59.36
C ALA A 2 -31.51 34.16 58.48
N SER A 3 -30.80 35.10 59.10
CA SER A 3 -30.43 36.40 58.57
C SER A 3 -29.45 36.28 57.40
N GLY A 4 -29.66 37.10 56.37
CA GLY A 4 -28.87 37.13 55.15
C GLY A 4 -27.59 37.96 55.27
N GLN A 5 -26.53 37.47 54.63
CA GLN A 5 -25.35 38.26 54.25
C GLN A 5 -25.20 38.22 52.73
N GLN A 6 -25.11 39.41 52.14
CA GLN A 6 -24.84 39.68 50.73
C GLN A 6 -23.41 39.23 50.38
N LEU A 7 -23.26 38.53 49.25
CA LEU A 7 -22.01 38.39 48.51
C LEU A 7 -22.16 39.08 47.16
N ILE A 8 -21.32 40.09 46.94
CA ILE A 8 -21.25 40.90 45.73
C ILE A 8 -20.62 40.06 44.62
N LYS A 9 -21.31 39.99 43.47
CA LYS A 9 -20.83 39.43 42.20
C LYS A 9 -19.57 40.16 41.70
N SER A 10 -18.52 39.42 41.38
CA SER A 10 -17.44 39.85 40.48
C SER A 10 -17.33 38.88 39.29
N ASP A 11 -18.08 39.14 38.23
CA ASP A 11 -18.00 38.42 36.96
C ASP A 11 -17.89 39.42 35.80
N ARG A 12 -16.73 40.11 35.72
CA ARG A 12 -16.45 41.12 34.67
C ARG A 12 -15.02 41.10 34.12
N GLY A 13 -14.15 40.17 34.54
CA GLY A 13 -12.73 40.17 34.18
C GLY A 13 -12.35 39.49 32.86
N SER A 14 -13.19 38.57 32.34
CA SER A 14 -12.80 37.70 31.21
C SER A 14 -13.21 38.22 29.83
N MET A 15 -14.14 39.18 29.76
CA MET A 15 -14.76 39.61 28.49
C MET A 15 -14.05 40.81 27.83
N LEU A 16 -13.17 41.51 28.55
CA LEU A 16 -12.49 42.72 28.05
C LEU A 16 -11.18 42.42 27.28
N THR A 17 -10.46 41.33 27.61
CA THR A 17 -9.17 41.01 27.00
C THR A 17 -9.27 40.43 25.58
N MET A 18 -10.35 39.72 25.23
CA MET A 18 -10.56 39.21 23.86
C MET A 18 -10.98 40.29 22.86
N SER A 19 -11.55 41.41 23.34
CA SER A 19 -11.93 42.56 22.51
C SER A 19 -10.69 43.31 22.01
N ASP A 20 -9.71 43.51 22.88
CA ASP A 20 -8.50 44.30 22.60
C ASP A 20 -7.53 43.58 21.65
N ASP A 21 -7.37 42.25 21.78
CA ASP A 21 -6.55 41.44 20.86
C ASP A 21 -7.09 41.49 19.42
N ASN A 22 -8.41 41.57 19.24
CA ASN A 22 -9.04 41.65 17.92
C ASN A 22 -8.92 43.05 17.29
N VAL A 23 -9.00 44.11 18.10
CA VAL A 23 -8.76 45.49 17.66
C VAL A 23 -7.29 45.70 17.28
N MET A 24 -6.36 45.19 18.10
CA MET A 24 -4.93 45.18 17.81
C MET A 24 -4.64 44.46 16.49
N MET A 25 -5.21 43.25 16.30
CA MET A 25 -4.93 42.48 15.10
C MET A 25 -5.48 43.15 13.84
N LYS A 26 -6.64 43.82 13.92
CA LYS A 26 -7.17 44.64 12.81
C LYS A 26 -6.23 45.78 12.43
N GLN A 27 -5.61 46.44 13.41
CA GLN A 27 -4.61 47.48 13.15
C GLN A 27 -3.41 46.89 12.40
N ILE A 28 -2.88 45.75 12.85
CA ILE A 28 -1.73 45.09 12.22
C ILE A 28 -2.06 44.62 10.80
N VAL A 29 -3.21 43.97 10.59
CA VAL A 29 -3.67 43.58 9.24
C VAL A 29 -3.85 44.80 8.34
N GLY A 30 -4.33 45.93 8.89
CA GLY A 30 -4.47 47.19 8.15
C GLY A 30 -3.14 47.78 7.63
N THR A 31 -2.00 47.42 8.22
CA THR A 31 -0.67 47.84 7.74
C THR A 31 -0.14 46.99 6.56
N HIS A 32 -0.85 45.92 6.18
CA HIS A 32 -0.39 44.96 5.19
C HIS A 32 -0.85 45.34 3.78
N ALA A 33 0.06 45.87 2.96
CA ALA A 33 -0.20 46.23 1.56
C ALA A 33 0.97 45.78 0.67
N PRO A 34 1.08 44.48 0.36
CA PRO A 34 2.18 43.94 -0.42
C PRO A 34 2.14 44.44 -1.87
N ASP A 35 3.29 44.83 -2.42
CA ASP A 35 3.41 45.38 -3.78
C ASP A 35 3.81 44.33 -4.84
N GLY A 36 3.80 43.04 -4.45
CA GLY A 36 4.19 41.93 -5.30
C GLY A 36 5.70 41.64 -5.30
N ARG A 37 6.51 42.34 -4.49
CA ARG A 37 7.92 42.00 -4.32
C ARG A 37 8.10 40.59 -3.78
N GLU A 38 9.01 39.83 -4.38
CA GLU A 38 9.41 38.53 -3.89
C GLU A 38 10.78 38.62 -3.21
N VAL A 39 10.84 38.10 -1.99
CA VAL A 39 12.08 37.94 -1.22
C VAL A 39 12.33 36.45 -1.10
N ASP A 40 13.57 36.02 -1.37
CA ASP A 40 14.00 34.64 -1.09
C ASP A 40 14.21 34.46 0.42
N VAL A 41 13.10 34.29 1.11
CA VAL A 41 13.02 34.13 2.55
C VAL A 41 13.67 32.84 3.04
N LYS A 42 13.82 31.81 2.19
CA LYS A 42 14.43 30.53 2.59
C LYS A 42 15.91 30.68 2.83
N THR A 43 16.62 31.25 1.86
CA THR A 43 18.07 31.41 1.94
C THR A 43 18.43 32.36 3.09
N LEU A 44 17.65 33.42 3.29
CA LEU A 44 17.80 34.30 4.46
C LEU A 44 17.54 33.57 5.78
N LEU A 45 16.48 32.76 5.86
CA LEU A 45 16.16 32.02 7.09
C LEU A 45 17.25 31.00 7.44
N LEU A 46 17.86 30.33 6.46
CA LEU A 46 19.00 29.43 6.68
C LEU A 46 20.22 30.16 7.25
N LEU A 47 20.52 31.37 6.75
CA LEU A 47 21.60 32.21 7.29
C LEU A 47 21.31 32.61 8.74
N VAL A 48 20.07 32.98 9.04
CA VAL A 48 19.62 33.30 10.41
C VAL A 48 19.75 32.10 11.33
N GLU A 49 19.36 30.90 10.88
CA GLU A 49 19.53 29.66 11.64
C GLU A 49 21.01 29.40 11.98
N ASP A 50 21.91 29.64 11.02
CA ASP A 50 23.35 29.45 11.21
C ASP A 50 23.92 30.42 12.26
N ILE A 51 23.59 31.72 12.16
CA ILE A 51 24.03 32.74 13.12
C ILE A 51 23.54 32.42 14.54
N LEU A 52 22.24 32.13 14.70
CA LEU A 52 21.64 31.89 16.01
C LEU A 52 22.13 30.58 16.64
N LYS A 53 22.39 29.54 15.83
CA LYS A 53 22.97 28.27 16.29
C LYS A 53 24.38 28.49 16.87
N HIS A 54 25.25 29.21 16.16
CA HIS A 54 26.61 29.51 16.63
C HIS A 54 26.62 30.48 17.83
N ALA A 55 25.64 31.38 17.93
CA ALA A 55 25.48 32.28 19.07
C ALA A 55 25.05 31.54 20.36
N THR A 56 24.32 30.42 20.26
CA THR A 56 23.72 29.71 21.41
C THR A 56 24.51 28.50 21.92
N GLN A 57 25.47 27.96 21.16
CA GLN A 57 26.16 26.69 21.47
C GLN A 57 27.23 26.73 22.59
N GLN A 58 27.62 27.91 23.11
CA GLN A 58 28.79 28.01 24.00
C GLN A 58 28.54 28.40 25.47
N ILE A 59 27.30 28.39 25.96
CA ILE A 59 27.08 28.52 27.42
C ILE A 59 27.66 27.31 28.20
N ASP A 60 27.95 26.17 27.54
CA ASP A 60 28.41 24.94 28.19
C ASP A 60 29.80 24.40 27.75
N SER A 61 30.60 25.08 26.90
CA SER A 61 31.92 24.55 26.51
C SER A 61 33.05 25.57 26.49
N SER A 62 33.82 25.56 27.58
CA SER A 62 35.22 26.01 27.59
C SER A 62 36.05 25.13 26.64
N LEU A 63 36.73 25.78 25.70
CA LEU A 63 37.96 25.32 25.00
C LEU A 63 37.85 24.00 24.23
N THR A 64 37.58 24.06 22.92
CA THR A 64 38.30 23.27 21.90
C THR A 64 37.96 23.79 20.50
N THR A 65 39.00 24.17 19.76
CA THR A 65 38.96 24.57 18.35
C THR A 65 38.79 23.35 17.46
N SER A 66 37.71 23.29 16.70
CA SER A 66 37.59 22.41 15.53
C SER A 66 37.14 23.24 14.34
N GLN A 67 38.09 23.57 13.46
CA GLN A 67 37.78 24.05 12.11
C GLN A 67 37.14 22.90 11.33
N ALA A 68 35.92 23.11 10.85
CA ALA A 68 35.34 22.31 9.79
C ALA A 68 35.03 23.25 8.62
N HIS A 69 35.87 23.16 7.58
CA HIS A 69 35.58 23.72 6.27
C HIS A 69 34.31 23.06 5.72
N ALA A 70 33.29 23.84 5.40
CA ALA A 70 32.21 23.43 4.52
C ALA A 70 32.39 24.18 3.19
N GLU A 71 32.72 23.43 2.14
CA GLU A 71 32.73 23.87 0.76
C GLU A 71 31.29 24.22 0.34
N MET A 72 31.08 25.45 -0.14
CA MET A 72 29.79 25.87 -0.71
C MET A 72 29.93 25.92 -2.24
N GLU A 73 29.27 24.97 -2.91
CA GLU A 73 29.15 24.90 -4.36
C GLU A 73 28.17 25.97 -4.92
N ASP A 74 28.45 26.31 -6.19
CA ASP A 74 27.69 27.12 -7.15
C ASP A 74 27.80 28.67 -7.10
N LYS A 75 28.73 29.21 -7.90
CA LYS A 75 29.05 30.64 -8.04
C LYS A 75 27.90 31.49 -8.57
N THR A 76 26.89 30.90 -9.22
CA THR A 76 25.80 31.65 -9.86
C THR A 76 24.69 32.02 -8.86
N TYR A 77 24.38 31.11 -7.93
CA TYR A 77 23.44 31.37 -6.84
C TYR A 77 23.98 32.43 -5.87
N HIS A 78 25.29 32.45 -5.67
CA HIS A 78 25.95 33.38 -4.76
C HIS A 78 25.85 34.85 -5.24
N VAL A 79 25.90 35.12 -6.55
CA VAL A 79 25.81 36.48 -7.11
C VAL A 79 24.40 37.06 -6.98
N ASN A 80 23.37 36.27 -7.27
CA ASN A 80 21.97 36.71 -7.12
C ASN A 80 21.60 36.94 -5.66
N PHE A 81 22.13 36.11 -4.75
CA PHE A 81 21.93 36.29 -3.31
C PHE A 81 22.61 37.57 -2.78
N VAL A 82 23.84 37.86 -3.22
CA VAL A 82 24.56 39.10 -2.84
C VAL A 82 23.81 40.34 -3.34
N SER A 83 23.34 40.35 -4.58
CA SER A 83 22.54 41.47 -5.11
C SER A 83 21.22 41.69 -4.35
N MET A 84 20.61 40.62 -3.83
CA MET A 84 19.41 40.70 -2.99
C MET A 84 19.73 41.26 -1.60
N LEU A 85 20.84 40.84 -1.00
CA LEU A 85 21.33 41.42 0.26
C LEU A 85 21.65 42.90 0.12
N ASP A 86 22.27 43.33 -0.98
CA ASP A 86 22.54 44.76 -1.24
C ASP A 86 21.23 45.58 -1.28
N ALA A 87 20.18 45.04 -1.90
CA ALA A 87 18.87 45.69 -1.96
C ALA A 87 18.14 45.71 -0.60
N LEU A 88 18.39 44.71 0.26
CA LEU A 88 17.76 44.56 1.57
C LEU A 88 18.56 45.17 2.72
N SER A 89 19.86 45.42 2.56
CA SER A 89 20.78 45.89 3.61
C SER A 89 20.26 47.14 4.30
N TYR A 90 19.86 48.18 3.54
CA TYR A 90 19.25 49.37 4.12
C TYR A 90 18.00 49.06 4.97
N THR A 91 17.17 48.10 4.53
CA THR A 91 15.96 47.71 5.25
C THR A 91 16.32 46.95 6.53
N ILE A 92 17.27 46.01 6.45
CA ILE A 92 17.74 45.21 7.58
C ILE A 92 18.40 46.11 8.64
N ASP A 93 19.30 47.01 8.23
CA ASP A 93 19.99 47.95 9.14
C ASP A 93 19.00 48.90 9.82
N ARG A 94 17.99 49.38 9.08
CA ARG A 94 16.93 50.22 9.63
C ARG A 94 16.09 49.49 10.67
N ILE A 95 15.75 48.22 10.42
CA ILE A 95 15.03 47.39 11.39
C ILE A 95 15.89 47.12 12.62
N SER A 96 17.15 46.71 12.42
CA SER A 96 18.11 46.46 13.50
C SER A 96 18.27 47.69 14.40
N SER A 97 18.43 48.87 13.79
CA SER A 97 18.55 50.15 14.49
C SER A 97 17.29 50.52 15.27
N GLU A 98 16.10 50.32 14.67
CA GLU A 98 14.83 50.59 15.35
C GLU A 98 14.65 49.69 16.58
N ILE A 99 14.91 48.39 16.44
CA ILE A 99 14.76 47.41 17.53
C ILE A 99 15.74 47.77 18.67
N ALA A 100 17.00 48.05 18.34
CA ALA A 100 18.03 48.41 19.33
C ALA A 100 17.76 49.77 20.01
N TYR A 101 17.36 50.81 19.25
CA TYR A 101 17.12 52.15 19.80
C TYR A 101 15.89 52.19 20.70
N LYS A 102 14.78 51.56 20.29
CA LYS A 102 13.55 51.55 21.09
C LYS A 102 13.61 50.61 22.28
N ALA A 103 14.53 49.64 22.27
CA ALA A 103 14.87 48.87 23.46
C ALA A 103 15.55 49.72 24.56
N LEU A 104 16.25 50.80 24.21
CA LEU A 104 16.92 51.71 25.16
C LEU A 104 15.96 52.73 25.79
N ASP A 105 14.96 53.20 25.03
CA ASP A 105 14.01 54.25 25.45
C ASP A 105 12.85 53.71 26.33
N GLY A 106 12.83 52.40 26.60
CA GLY A 106 11.77 51.76 27.40
C GLY A 106 10.38 51.84 26.76
N THR A 107 10.30 52.09 25.45
CA THR A 107 9.05 52.23 24.70
C THR A 107 8.24 50.93 24.73
N ASP A 108 6.90 51.03 24.74
CA ASP A 108 5.99 49.87 24.70
C ASP A 108 6.31 48.92 23.52
N ALA A 109 6.51 47.63 23.83
CA ALA A 109 6.85 46.60 22.87
C ALA A 109 5.82 46.47 21.73
N HIS A 110 4.54 46.75 22.01
CA HIS A 110 3.51 46.78 20.96
C HIS A 110 3.72 47.93 19.98
N ALA A 111 4.00 49.16 20.46
CA ALA A 111 4.26 50.31 19.61
C ALA A 111 5.50 50.11 18.70
N THR A 112 6.58 49.52 19.23
CA THR A 112 7.76 49.15 18.42
C THR A 112 7.39 48.12 17.36
N THR A 113 6.63 47.09 17.73
CA THR A 113 6.17 46.06 16.78
C THR A 113 5.33 46.66 15.64
N VAL A 114 4.39 47.57 15.95
CA VAL A 114 3.59 48.30 14.94
C VAL A 114 4.48 49.15 14.02
N SER A 115 5.50 49.82 14.56
CA SER A 115 6.48 50.58 13.77
C SER A 115 7.18 49.69 12.73
N LEU A 116 7.61 48.48 13.12
CA LEU A 116 8.22 47.50 12.22
C LEU A 116 7.24 47.08 11.11
N PHE A 117 5.98 46.84 11.44
CA PHE A 117 4.96 46.49 10.44
C PHE A 117 4.72 47.60 9.41
N ASN A 118 4.71 48.88 9.84
CA ASN A 118 4.62 50.03 8.94
C ASN A 118 5.87 50.19 8.06
N MET A 119 7.06 49.93 8.61
CA MET A 119 8.30 49.95 7.83
C MET A 119 8.34 48.87 6.75
N LEU A 120 7.65 47.75 6.99
CA LEU A 120 7.63 46.59 6.12
C LEU A 120 6.33 46.46 5.32
N THR A 121 5.48 47.49 5.25
CA THR A 121 4.13 47.43 4.64
C THR A 121 4.06 46.68 3.31
N SER A 122 5.02 46.95 2.40
CA SER A 122 5.11 46.38 1.05
C SER A 122 5.53 44.91 0.98
N TYR A 123 5.98 44.32 2.07
CA TYR A 123 6.45 42.93 2.11
C TYR A 123 5.32 41.96 2.47
N SER A 124 5.42 40.72 1.99
CA SER A 124 4.54 39.61 2.40
C SER A 124 4.78 39.24 3.88
N TRP A 125 3.86 38.47 4.48
CA TRP A 125 3.93 38.13 5.92
C TRP A 125 5.17 37.30 6.29
N ASP A 126 5.56 36.36 5.43
CA ASP A 126 6.79 35.58 5.55
C ASP A 126 8.04 36.48 5.44
N ALA A 127 8.06 37.42 4.49
CA ALA A 127 9.19 38.34 4.33
C ALA A 127 9.30 39.32 5.51
N LYS A 128 8.17 39.83 6.02
CA LYS A 128 8.12 40.64 7.25
C LYS A 128 8.77 39.93 8.42
N LEU A 129 8.42 38.66 8.59
CA LEU A 129 8.93 37.82 9.65
C LEU A 129 10.43 37.57 9.51
N VAL A 130 10.87 37.08 8.34
CA VAL A 130 12.27 36.71 8.11
C VAL A 130 13.20 37.91 8.13
N LEU A 131 12.81 39.07 7.57
CA LEU A 131 13.61 40.29 7.65
C LEU A 131 13.79 40.78 9.10
N THR A 132 12.74 40.67 9.92
CA THR A 132 12.82 41.03 11.34
C THR A 132 13.73 40.08 12.11
N LEU A 133 13.64 38.78 11.86
CA LEU A 133 14.55 37.77 12.44
C LEU A 133 15.99 37.95 11.95
N THR A 134 16.18 38.38 10.70
CA THR A 134 17.52 38.66 10.14
C THR A 134 18.18 39.82 10.86
N ALA A 135 17.46 40.93 11.01
CA ALA A 135 17.95 42.08 11.77
C ALA A 135 18.26 41.73 13.24
N PHE A 136 17.43 40.91 13.86
CA PHE A 136 17.68 40.42 15.22
C PHE A 136 18.90 39.49 15.30
N ALA A 137 19.05 38.56 14.37
CA ALA A 137 20.21 37.67 14.31
C ALA A 137 21.52 38.44 14.15
N LEU A 138 21.52 39.55 13.40
CA LEU A 138 22.69 40.43 13.32
C LEU A 138 23.03 41.02 14.70
N ASN A 139 22.08 41.65 15.37
CA ASN A 139 22.32 42.26 16.70
C ASN A 139 22.74 41.22 17.75
N TYR A 140 22.02 40.10 17.79
CA TYR A 140 22.27 39.01 18.74
C TYR A 140 23.60 38.31 18.46
N GLY A 141 23.90 38.08 17.18
CA GLY A 141 25.14 37.47 16.71
C GLY A 141 26.35 38.34 17.01
N GLU A 142 26.27 39.65 16.75
CA GLU A 142 27.33 40.61 17.11
C GLU A 142 27.62 40.62 18.61
N PHE A 143 26.58 40.60 19.44
CA PHE A 143 26.71 40.54 20.90
C PHE A 143 27.48 39.29 21.35
N TRP A 144 27.09 38.10 20.87
CA TRP A 144 27.74 36.85 21.25
C TRP A 144 29.11 36.65 20.60
N LEU A 145 29.32 37.12 19.37
CA LEU A 145 30.63 37.11 18.73
C LEU A 145 31.63 37.93 19.54
N LEU A 146 31.23 39.14 19.98
CA LEU A 146 32.04 39.98 20.86
C LEU A 146 32.35 39.25 22.18
N ALA A 147 31.37 38.57 22.77
CA ALA A 147 31.53 37.77 23.98
C ALA A 147 32.47 36.56 23.82
N GLN A 148 32.59 36.01 22.61
CA GLN A 148 33.47 34.88 22.32
C GLN A 148 34.93 35.31 22.13
N ILE A 149 35.16 36.46 21.48
CA ILE A 149 36.51 36.86 21.06
C ILE A 149 37.17 37.90 21.99
N TYR A 150 36.46 38.48 22.97
CA TYR A 150 37.01 39.56 23.81
C TYR A 150 38.27 39.16 24.62
N SER A 151 38.43 37.87 24.95
CA SER A 151 39.58 37.36 25.70
C SER A 151 40.85 37.19 24.84
N SER A 152 40.70 37.10 23.53
CA SER A 152 41.79 36.81 22.57
C SER A 152 42.12 37.97 21.63
N ASN A 153 41.30 39.03 21.59
CA ASN A 153 41.45 40.16 20.67
C ASN A 153 41.36 41.51 21.41
N GLU A 154 42.39 42.35 21.31
CA GLU A 154 42.49 43.64 22.01
C GLU A 154 41.45 44.69 21.54
N LEU A 155 41.04 44.66 20.27
CA LEU A 155 39.95 45.50 19.76
C LEU A 155 38.62 45.08 20.40
N ALA A 156 38.34 43.77 20.40
CA ALA A 156 37.15 43.21 21.00
C ALA A 156 37.10 43.45 22.52
N LYS A 157 38.24 43.36 23.21
CA LYS A 157 38.37 43.71 24.64
C LYS A 157 37.97 45.16 24.91
N SER A 158 38.46 46.09 24.09
CA SER A 158 38.11 47.52 24.21
C SER A 158 36.61 47.77 23.99
N MET A 159 36.02 47.10 22.98
CA MET A 159 34.58 47.17 22.70
C MET A 159 33.74 46.51 23.80
N ALA A 160 34.18 45.39 24.35
CA ALA A 160 33.51 44.65 25.42
C ALA A 160 33.44 45.47 26.72
N ILE A 161 34.49 46.24 27.03
CA ILE A 161 34.50 47.17 28.18
C ILE A 161 33.41 48.24 28.02
N LEU A 162 33.27 48.85 26.84
CA LEU A 162 32.23 49.84 26.58
C LEU A 162 30.81 49.26 26.67
N ARG A 163 30.65 47.97 26.38
CA ARG A 163 29.38 47.22 26.48
C ARG A 163 29.16 46.56 27.85
N GLN A 164 30.05 46.79 28.83
CA GLN A 164 30.04 46.18 30.17
C GLN A 164 29.98 44.64 30.18
N LEU A 165 30.46 44.00 29.11
CA LEU A 165 30.34 42.56 28.89
C LEU A 165 31.12 41.68 29.90
N PRO A 166 32.33 42.06 30.38
CA PRO A 166 33.05 41.28 31.39
C PRO A 166 32.26 41.06 32.68
N SER A 167 31.51 42.07 33.14
CA SER A 167 30.65 41.98 34.34
C SER A 167 29.46 41.04 34.16
N ILE A 168 28.95 40.90 32.93
CA ILE A 168 27.86 39.98 32.57
C ILE A 168 28.36 38.53 32.58
N ILE A 169 29.59 38.30 32.07
CA ILE A 169 30.21 36.96 32.00
C ILE A 169 30.62 36.46 33.39
N GLU A 170 31.16 37.33 34.25
CA GLU A 170 31.50 37.03 35.65
C GLU A 170 30.27 36.63 36.50
N GLN A 171 29.06 37.08 36.13
CA GLN A 171 27.79 36.75 36.78
C GLN A 171 26.88 35.82 35.95
N SER A 172 27.48 34.98 35.10
CA SER A 172 26.75 34.05 34.22
C SER A 172 25.81 33.08 34.97
N GLY A 173 26.14 32.69 36.21
CA GLY A 173 25.33 31.75 37.01
C GLY A 173 23.89 32.24 37.28
N PRO A 174 23.67 33.37 37.98
CA PRO A 174 22.34 33.93 38.24
C PRO A 174 21.54 34.35 37.00
N LEU A 175 22.22 34.66 35.89
CA LEU A 175 21.58 35.08 34.63
C LEU A 175 21.19 33.91 33.73
N LYS A 176 21.65 32.68 34.03
CA LYS A 176 21.37 31.47 33.24
C LYS A 176 19.89 31.26 32.93
N PRO A 177 18.93 31.35 33.88
CA PRO A 177 17.50 31.18 33.58
C PRO A 177 16.94 32.21 32.58
N ARG A 178 17.52 33.41 32.52
CA ARG A 178 17.12 34.47 31.58
C ARG A 178 17.64 34.16 30.18
N PHE A 179 18.90 33.73 30.06
CA PHE A 179 19.45 33.26 28.79
C PHE A 179 18.72 32.02 28.28
N ASP A 180 18.37 31.07 29.16
CA ASP A 180 17.59 29.89 28.80
C ASP A 180 16.19 30.27 28.28
N ALA A 181 15.53 31.24 28.90
CA ALA A 181 14.23 31.75 28.44
C ALA A 181 14.33 32.44 27.07
N ILE A 182 15.39 33.23 26.84
CA ILE A 182 15.67 33.87 25.53
C ILE A 182 15.93 32.79 24.48
N ASN A 183 16.80 31.83 24.76
CA ASN A 183 17.16 30.76 23.83
C ASN A 183 15.95 29.89 23.47
N ASN A 184 15.10 29.59 24.46
CA ASN A 184 13.84 28.88 24.23
C ASN A 184 12.88 29.69 23.35
N LEU A 185 12.70 30.99 23.62
CA LEU A 185 11.87 31.84 22.79
C LEU A 185 12.41 31.94 21.35
N ILE A 186 13.72 32.15 21.18
CA ILE A 186 14.39 32.15 19.87
C ILE A 186 14.10 30.86 19.11
N LYS A 187 14.26 29.69 19.76
CA LYS A 187 13.95 28.39 19.16
C LYS A 187 12.51 28.31 18.65
N VAL A 188 11.53 28.71 19.48
CA VAL A 188 10.12 28.70 19.10
C VAL A 188 9.84 29.68 17.96
N MET A 189 10.44 30.88 17.99
CA MET A 189 10.30 31.87 16.91
C MET A 189 10.83 31.34 15.57
N MET A 190 11.96 30.62 15.59
CA MET A 190 12.52 29.98 14.39
C MET A 190 11.63 28.86 13.87
N ASP A 191 11.06 28.04 14.75
CA ASP A 191 10.12 27.00 14.35
C ASP A 191 8.83 27.57 13.73
N VAL A 192 8.32 28.70 14.26
CA VAL A 192 7.20 29.44 13.65
C VAL A 192 7.59 29.99 12.28
N ALA A 193 8.77 30.59 12.13
CA ALA A 193 9.24 31.11 10.85
C ALA A 193 9.36 30.00 9.79
N ARG A 194 9.92 28.84 10.16
CA ARG A 194 9.98 27.67 9.27
C ARG A 194 8.59 27.24 8.82
N CYS A 195 7.65 27.10 9.76
CA CYS A 195 6.28 26.71 9.47
C CYS A 195 5.57 27.71 8.53
N VAL A 196 5.74 29.02 8.75
CA VAL A 196 5.15 30.07 7.89
C VAL A 196 5.74 30.03 6.47
N VAL A 197 7.05 29.81 6.34
CA VAL A 197 7.71 29.68 5.03
C VAL A 197 7.25 28.42 4.30
N GLU A 198 7.08 27.29 5.00
CA GLU A 198 6.55 26.05 4.40
C GLU A 198 5.13 26.22 3.81
N PHE A 199 4.27 27.04 4.41
CA PHE A 199 2.96 27.34 3.83
C PHE A 199 3.04 28.10 2.50
N LYS A 200 4.06 28.95 2.31
CA LYS A 200 4.29 29.66 1.04
C LYS A 200 4.78 28.72 -0.06
N ASP A 201 5.44 27.63 0.30
CA ASP A 201 5.96 26.62 -0.63
C ASP A 201 4.93 25.64 -1.15
N LEU A 202 3.73 25.65 -0.57
CA LEU A 202 2.65 24.77 -1.03
C LEU A 202 2.35 25.07 -2.51
N PRO A 203 2.28 24.05 -3.38
CA PRO A 203 2.18 24.25 -4.81
C PRO A 203 0.81 24.84 -5.20
N PRO A 204 0.75 26.10 -5.68
CA PRO A 204 -0.53 26.81 -5.88
C PRO A 204 -1.37 26.20 -7.00
N ALA A 205 -0.78 25.40 -7.88
CA ALA A 205 -1.50 24.63 -8.90
C ALA A 205 -2.42 23.55 -8.31
N TYR A 206 -2.09 23.03 -7.12
CA TYR A 206 -2.80 21.89 -6.52
C TYR A 206 -3.65 22.27 -5.31
N ILE A 207 -3.32 23.35 -4.61
CA ILE A 207 -4.05 23.81 -3.43
C ILE A 207 -4.36 25.31 -3.53
N SER A 208 -5.59 25.69 -3.16
CA SER A 208 -6.07 27.06 -3.15
C SER A 208 -6.72 27.39 -1.79
N ASN A 209 -7.06 28.66 -1.58
CA ASN A 209 -7.75 29.13 -0.37
C ASN A 209 -9.16 28.52 -0.17
N GLU A 210 -9.65 27.70 -1.09
CA GLU A 210 -10.89 26.94 -0.92
C GLU A 210 -10.75 25.79 0.07
N VAL A 211 -9.52 25.30 0.30
CA VAL A 211 -9.26 24.25 1.29
C VAL A 211 -9.35 24.84 2.71
N PRO A 212 -10.25 24.34 3.58
CA PRO A 212 -10.48 24.91 4.90
C PRO A 212 -9.21 25.00 5.77
N ALA A 213 -8.33 24.01 5.67
CA ALA A 213 -7.08 23.98 6.42
C ALA A 213 -6.15 25.14 6.02
N LEU A 214 -5.99 25.37 4.71
CA LEU A 214 -5.17 26.46 4.19
C LEU A 214 -5.79 27.82 4.53
N SER A 215 -7.10 28.00 4.33
CA SER A 215 -7.81 29.24 4.70
C SER A 215 -7.67 29.55 6.19
N THR A 216 -7.76 28.53 7.05
CA THR A 216 -7.60 28.68 8.51
C THR A 216 -6.17 29.09 8.84
N ALA A 217 -5.16 28.42 8.25
CA ALA A 217 -3.77 28.79 8.42
C ALA A 217 -3.49 30.23 7.98
N MET A 218 -3.96 30.63 6.79
CA MET A 218 -3.80 31.98 6.25
C MET A 218 -4.42 33.06 7.15
N ALA A 219 -5.51 32.76 7.84
CA ALA A 219 -6.11 33.67 8.82
C ALA A 219 -5.29 33.80 10.12
N HIS A 220 -4.55 32.76 10.50
CA HIS A 220 -3.74 32.73 11.73
C HIS A 220 -2.28 33.17 11.52
N ILE A 221 -1.73 33.10 10.31
CA ILE A 221 -0.36 33.54 9.99
C ILE A 221 -0.09 34.99 10.41
N PRO A 222 -0.94 36.00 10.11
CA PRO A 222 -0.70 37.37 10.54
C PRO A 222 -0.51 37.50 12.06
N THR A 223 -1.33 36.76 12.83
CA THR A 223 -1.25 36.72 14.29
C THR A 223 0.06 36.07 14.76
N ALA A 224 0.46 34.95 14.15
CA ALA A 224 1.72 34.29 14.48
C ALA A 224 2.93 35.17 14.16
N VAL A 225 2.94 35.85 13.01
CA VAL A 225 3.98 36.80 12.61
C VAL A 225 4.06 37.96 13.60
N TYR A 226 2.92 38.53 13.99
CA TYR A 226 2.86 39.59 14.99
C TYR A 226 3.50 39.17 16.31
N TRP A 227 3.09 38.04 16.89
CA TRP A 227 3.64 37.58 18.17
C TRP A 227 5.12 37.19 18.07
N THR A 228 5.57 36.73 16.91
CA THR A 228 6.99 36.41 16.67
C THR A 228 7.84 37.68 16.60
N MET A 229 7.40 38.70 15.84
CA MET A 229 8.08 40.01 15.80
C MET A 229 8.08 40.69 17.18
N ARG A 230 6.98 40.55 17.94
CA ARG A 230 6.94 41.02 19.33
C ARG A 230 7.92 40.27 20.23
N GLY A 231 8.13 38.98 19.98
CA GLY A 231 9.14 38.17 20.66
C GLY A 231 10.56 38.63 20.36
N VAL A 232 10.85 38.99 19.11
CA VAL A 232 12.14 39.61 18.73
C VAL A 232 12.37 40.89 19.53
N VAL A 233 11.40 41.81 19.57
CA VAL A 233 11.50 43.06 20.33
C VAL A 233 11.70 42.78 21.84
N ALA A 234 11.00 41.79 22.39
CA ALA A 234 11.16 41.39 23.77
C ALA A 234 12.56 40.84 24.07
N CYS A 235 13.10 39.96 23.21
CA CYS A 235 14.47 39.46 23.31
C CYS A 235 15.49 40.60 23.27
N GLU A 236 15.36 41.53 22.33
CA GLU A 236 16.29 42.67 22.20
C GLU A 236 16.25 43.58 23.42
N ALA A 237 15.06 43.86 23.95
CA ALA A 237 14.91 44.62 25.19
C ALA A 237 15.64 43.95 26.37
N GLN A 238 15.64 42.61 26.42
CA GLN A 238 16.40 41.88 27.44
C GLN A 238 17.91 42.01 27.26
N ILE A 239 18.41 41.85 26.04
CA ILE A 239 19.85 41.95 25.73
C ILE A 239 20.37 43.37 25.99
N THR A 240 19.58 44.37 25.61
CA THR A 240 19.89 45.79 25.80
C THR A 240 19.89 46.17 27.29
N SER A 241 18.91 45.66 28.05
CA SER A 241 18.86 45.81 29.51
C SER A 241 20.10 45.24 30.19
N LEU A 242 20.63 44.11 29.71
CA LEU A 242 21.86 43.50 30.23
C LEU A 242 23.11 44.36 29.98
N THR A 243 23.16 45.08 28.86
CA THR A 243 24.36 45.84 28.43
C THR A 243 24.41 47.30 28.91
N THR A 244 23.26 47.90 29.24
CA THR A 244 23.16 49.36 29.45
C THR A 244 23.02 49.79 30.91
N MET A 245 22.32 49.03 31.76
CA MET A 245 21.87 49.54 33.07
C MET A 245 22.59 49.02 34.32
N GLY A 246 23.57 48.12 34.20
CA GLY A 246 24.25 47.59 35.39
C GLY A 246 23.29 46.93 36.41
N HIS A 247 23.84 46.48 37.54
CA HIS A 247 23.22 45.50 38.45
C HIS A 247 21.93 45.91 39.20
N GLU A 248 21.35 47.10 38.99
CA GLU A 248 20.25 47.59 39.85
C GLU A 248 18.85 47.03 39.50
N PHE A 249 18.70 46.30 38.39
CA PHE A 249 17.47 45.56 38.04
C PHE A 249 17.61 44.02 38.12
N SER A 250 18.71 43.53 38.70
CA SER A 250 19.28 42.22 38.35
C SER A 250 18.58 40.95 38.89
N ILE A 251 17.39 41.00 39.50
CA ILE A 251 16.69 39.78 39.98
C ILE A 251 15.16 39.90 39.90
N SER A 252 14.60 40.27 38.74
CA SER A 252 13.13 40.16 38.56
C SER A 252 12.75 38.89 37.80
N THR A 253 12.27 37.88 38.52
CA THR A 253 11.65 36.65 37.98
C THR A 253 10.47 36.92 37.06
N THR A 254 9.86 38.11 37.14
CA THR A 254 8.73 38.54 36.29
C THR A 254 9.10 38.58 34.81
N VAL A 255 10.35 38.94 34.49
CA VAL A 255 10.77 39.20 33.10
C VAL A 255 11.09 37.90 32.36
N ALA A 256 11.69 36.92 33.05
CA ALA A 256 11.86 35.57 32.49
C ALA A 256 10.51 34.86 32.29
N TRP A 257 9.53 35.16 33.15
CA TRP A 257 8.17 34.64 33.04
C TRP A 257 7.42 35.22 31.83
N GLU A 258 7.58 36.51 31.52
CA GLU A 258 7.03 37.14 30.31
C GLU A 258 7.56 36.49 29.02
N LEU A 259 8.88 36.25 28.92
CA LEU A 259 9.43 35.53 27.76
C LEU A 259 8.90 34.09 27.66
N SER A 260 8.76 33.41 28.79
CA SER A 260 8.26 32.04 28.85
C SER A 260 6.78 31.96 28.46
N THR A 261 5.94 32.91 28.89
CA THR A 261 4.53 32.99 28.48
C THR A 261 4.38 33.30 26.99
N LEU A 262 5.24 34.16 26.44
CA LEU A 262 5.27 34.43 25.01
C LEU A 262 5.72 33.21 24.21
N ALA A 263 6.74 32.49 24.68
CA ALA A 263 7.18 31.23 24.08
C ALA A 263 6.04 30.20 24.08
N HIS A 264 5.33 30.05 25.21
CA HIS A 264 4.16 29.15 25.28
C HIS A 264 3.04 29.57 24.32
N LYS A 265 2.74 30.87 24.21
CA LYS A 265 1.74 31.39 23.27
C LYS A 265 2.12 31.07 21.82
N LEU A 266 3.38 31.27 21.45
CA LEU A 266 3.89 30.94 20.13
C LEU A 266 3.89 29.43 19.86
N SER A 267 4.25 28.60 20.83
CA SER A 267 4.17 27.14 20.71
C SER A 267 2.74 26.67 20.44
N ASN A 268 1.74 27.22 21.13
CA ASN A 268 0.34 26.86 20.89
C ASN A 268 -0.12 27.25 19.47
N MET A 269 0.34 28.39 18.95
CA MET A 269 0.06 28.80 17.56
C MET A 269 0.80 27.92 16.56
N LEU A 270 2.05 27.56 16.83
CA LEU A 270 2.86 26.65 16.03
C LEU A 270 2.21 25.27 15.90
N ASP A 271 1.75 24.69 17.01
CA ASP A 271 1.08 23.38 17.01
C ASP A 271 -0.21 23.41 16.16
N HIS A 272 -0.97 24.51 16.25
CA HIS A 272 -2.14 24.70 15.40
C HIS A 272 -1.76 24.79 13.92
N LEU A 273 -0.76 25.62 13.57
CA LEU A 273 -0.30 25.80 12.20
C LEU A 273 0.28 24.50 11.61
N ARG A 274 1.09 23.76 12.37
CA ARG A 274 1.63 22.45 11.97
C ARG A 274 0.51 21.46 11.65
N LYS A 275 -0.52 21.39 12.49
CA LYS A 275 -1.69 20.54 12.23
C LYS A 275 -2.42 20.91 10.93
N GLN A 276 -2.57 22.21 10.64
CA GLN A 276 -3.15 22.65 9.36
C GLN A 276 -2.25 22.28 8.18
N LEU A 277 -0.94 22.42 8.35
CA LEU A 277 0.06 22.10 7.32
C LEU A 277 0.04 20.60 6.98
N ASP A 278 0.01 19.74 8.00
CA ASP A 278 -0.12 18.29 7.83
C ASP A 278 -1.40 17.93 7.06
N THR A 279 -2.52 18.59 7.39
CA THR A 279 -3.80 18.40 6.70
C THR A 279 -3.71 18.85 5.23
N CYS A 280 -2.99 19.94 4.94
CA CYS A 280 -2.76 20.40 3.57
C CYS A 280 -1.93 19.39 2.77
N TYR A 281 -0.86 18.84 3.35
CA TYR A 281 -0.05 17.81 2.70
C TYR A 281 -0.82 16.50 2.47
N GLN A 282 -1.69 16.10 3.40
CA GLN A 282 -2.60 14.97 3.21
C GLN A 282 -3.55 15.20 2.03
N TYR A 283 -4.19 16.37 1.96
CA TYR A 283 -5.06 16.75 0.84
C TYR A 283 -4.32 16.73 -0.50
N LEU A 284 -3.08 17.24 -0.54
CA LEU A 284 -2.24 17.24 -1.74
C LEU A 284 -1.88 15.81 -2.19
N ASP A 285 -1.52 14.91 -1.26
CA ASP A 285 -1.23 13.51 -1.59
C ASP A 285 -2.46 12.79 -2.14
N GLU A 286 -3.64 13.03 -1.56
CA GLU A 286 -4.91 12.48 -2.03
C GLU A 286 -5.28 12.98 -3.43
N LYS A 287 -5.20 14.29 -3.66
CA LYS A 287 -5.51 14.88 -4.97
C LYS A 287 -4.58 14.35 -6.06
N ARG A 288 -3.27 14.31 -5.79
CA ARG A 288 -2.28 13.72 -6.70
C ARG A 288 -2.57 12.25 -6.97
N ASN A 289 -2.97 11.47 -5.96
CA ASN A 289 -3.34 10.07 -6.14
C ASN A 289 -4.56 9.91 -7.06
N VAL A 290 -5.59 10.76 -6.91
CA VAL A 290 -6.77 10.76 -7.78
C VAL A 290 -6.38 11.08 -9.23
N GLU A 291 -5.54 12.09 -9.46
CA GLU A 291 -5.07 12.45 -10.79
C GLU A 291 -4.23 11.33 -11.43
N SER A 292 -3.27 10.75 -10.70
CA SER A 292 -2.48 9.60 -11.17
C SER A 292 -3.37 8.39 -11.49
N PHE A 293 -4.40 8.13 -10.68
CA PHE A 293 -5.36 7.06 -10.93
C PHE A 293 -6.19 7.30 -12.21
N GLN A 294 -6.63 8.54 -12.44
CA GLN A 294 -7.35 8.87 -13.67
C GLN A 294 -6.43 8.83 -14.90
N MET A 295 -5.19 9.26 -14.76
CA MET A 295 -4.16 9.15 -15.80
C MET A 295 -3.93 7.68 -16.19
N LEU A 296 -3.87 6.76 -15.20
CA LEU A 296 -3.76 5.32 -15.45
C LEU A 296 -4.96 4.78 -16.25
N LYS A 297 -6.20 5.17 -15.89
CA LYS A 297 -7.39 4.77 -16.67
C LYS A 297 -7.30 5.21 -18.12
N ASN A 298 -7.03 6.50 -18.34
CA ASN A 298 -6.90 7.06 -19.67
C ASN A 298 -5.77 6.37 -20.46
N LEU A 299 -4.67 6.02 -19.79
CA LEU A 299 -3.54 5.34 -20.42
C LEU A 299 -3.93 3.97 -21.00
N PHE A 300 -4.78 3.20 -20.31
CA PHE A 300 -5.23 1.88 -20.80
C PHE A 300 -6.32 1.96 -21.88
N GLU A 301 -6.97 3.11 -22.05
CA GLU A 301 -7.92 3.35 -23.15
C GLU A 301 -7.21 3.77 -24.46
N MET A 302 -6.00 4.32 -24.35
CA MET A 302 -5.20 4.76 -25.49
C MET A 302 -4.49 3.60 -26.21
N ILE A 303 -4.27 3.77 -27.52
CA ILE A 303 -3.43 2.88 -28.32
C ILE A 303 -1.99 3.38 -28.26
N HIS A 304 -1.05 2.49 -27.95
CA HIS A 304 0.38 2.82 -27.89
C HIS A 304 1.19 2.14 -29.00
N ILE A 305 2.36 2.71 -29.29
CA ILE A 305 3.32 2.15 -30.25
C ILE A 305 3.96 0.88 -29.67
N ASP A 306 4.27 0.90 -28.37
CA ASP A 306 4.76 -0.23 -27.59
C ASP A 306 4.25 -0.15 -26.14
N ASN A 307 4.49 -1.21 -25.39
CA ASN A 307 4.07 -1.39 -24.00
C ASN A 307 4.83 -0.51 -22.96
N MET A 308 5.83 0.29 -23.35
CA MET A 308 6.71 0.95 -22.39
C MET A 308 6.01 2.01 -21.54
N LYS A 309 5.08 2.80 -22.13
CA LYS A 309 4.33 3.81 -21.38
C LYS A 309 3.51 3.17 -20.26
N VAL A 310 2.88 2.05 -20.55
CA VAL A 310 2.08 1.27 -19.60
C VAL A 310 2.96 0.69 -18.51
N LEU A 311 4.06 0.02 -18.87
CA LEU A 311 4.98 -0.58 -17.90
C LEU A 311 5.62 0.45 -16.96
N LYS A 312 6.03 1.62 -17.50
CA LYS A 312 6.56 2.73 -16.68
C LYS A 312 5.51 3.27 -15.71
N ALA A 313 4.27 3.45 -16.16
CA ALA A 313 3.19 3.94 -15.30
C ALA A 313 2.80 2.94 -14.20
N LEU A 314 2.88 1.64 -14.46
CA LEU A 314 2.56 0.60 -13.47
C LEU A 314 3.69 0.34 -12.47
N ILE A 315 4.94 0.28 -12.94
CA ILE A 315 6.06 -0.21 -12.13
C ILE A 315 6.87 0.95 -11.60
N TYR A 316 7.42 1.77 -12.50
CA TYR A 316 8.30 2.86 -12.13
C TYR A 316 8.52 3.82 -13.30
N ALA A 317 8.13 5.10 -13.11
CA ALA A 317 8.12 6.09 -14.19
C ALA A 317 9.49 6.74 -14.45
N LYS A 318 10.37 6.77 -13.44
CA LYS A 318 11.69 7.40 -13.53
C LYS A 318 12.72 6.41 -14.08
N ASP A 319 13.71 6.91 -14.82
CA ASP A 319 14.76 6.08 -15.42
C ASP A 319 16.07 6.10 -14.60
N ASP A 320 16.02 6.56 -13.34
CA ASP A 320 17.16 6.70 -12.42
C ASP A 320 17.59 5.39 -11.74
N ILE A 321 16.75 4.35 -11.76
CA ILE A 321 17.07 3.03 -11.23
C ILE A 321 16.66 1.89 -12.18
N GLN A 322 17.19 0.70 -11.92
CA GLN A 322 16.77 -0.56 -12.53
C GLN A 322 15.66 -1.19 -11.67
N PRO A 323 14.38 -1.14 -12.09
CA PRO A 323 13.26 -1.48 -11.22
C PRO A 323 12.94 -2.98 -11.18
N LEU A 324 13.54 -3.78 -12.06
CA LEU A 324 13.30 -5.23 -12.13
C LEU A 324 14.53 -6.02 -11.71
N ILE A 325 14.31 -7.22 -11.18
CA ILE A 325 15.30 -8.29 -11.07
C ILE A 325 14.94 -9.38 -12.08
N ASP A 326 15.91 -9.80 -12.87
CA ASP A 326 15.80 -10.99 -13.72
C ASP A 326 15.94 -12.25 -12.86
N GLY A 327 14.91 -13.10 -12.84
CA GLY A 327 14.89 -14.33 -12.06
C GLY A 327 15.95 -15.35 -12.45
N SER A 328 16.48 -15.30 -13.67
CA SER A 328 17.52 -16.23 -14.14
C SER A 328 18.92 -15.79 -13.71
N SER A 329 19.29 -14.53 -13.97
CA SER A 329 20.61 -13.98 -13.65
C SER A 329 20.71 -13.40 -12.23
N LYS A 330 19.57 -13.18 -11.57
CA LYS A 330 19.42 -12.46 -10.28
C LYS A 330 20.02 -11.04 -10.30
N LYS A 331 20.16 -10.45 -11.49
CA LYS A 331 20.66 -9.07 -11.67
C LYS A 331 19.52 -8.10 -11.87
N ARG A 332 19.76 -6.84 -11.49
CA ARG A 332 18.82 -5.77 -11.79
C ARG A 332 18.87 -5.36 -13.26
N VAL A 333 17.71 -5.06 -13.83
CA VAL A 333 17.53 -4.69 -15.24
C VAL A 333 16.50 -3.57 -15.41
N HIS A 334 16.58 -2.85 -16.54
CA HIS A 334 15.58 -1.86 -16.94
C HIS A 334 14.35 -2.52 -17.58
N LEU A 335 13.25 -1.77 -17.65
CA LEU A 335 12.00 -2.22 -18.28
C LEU A 335 12.15 -2.51 -19.79
N ASP A 336 13.20 -1.99 -20.45
CA ASP A 336 13.42 -2.15 -21.89
C ASP A 336 13.56 -3.62 -22.35
N VAL A 337 13.93 -4.53 -21.44
CA VAL A 337 13.98 -5.98 -21.72
C VAL A 337 12.60 -6.58 -22.06
N LEU A 338 11.52 -5.86 -21.71
CA LEU A 338 10.12 -6.24 -21.93
C LEU A 338 9.50 -5.53 -23.15
N ARG A 339 10.23 -4.62 -23.80
CA ARG A 339 9.70 -3.77 -24.88
C ARG A 339 9.18 -4.64 -26.03
N ARG A 340 7.94 -4.38 -26.47
CA ARG A 340 7.26 -5.09 -27.58
C ARG A 340 7.13 -6.62 -27.37
N LYS A 341 7.17 -7.10 -26.13
CA LYS A 341 6.86 -8.48 -25.78
C LYS A 341 5.44 -8.59 -25.22
N ASN A 342 4.85 -9.78 -25.27
CA ASN A 342 3.69 -10.10 -24.44
C ASN A 342 4.16 -10.18 -22.99
N VAL A 343 3.52 -9.44 -22.08
CA VAL A 343 3.91 -9.38 -20.67
C VAL A 343 2.77 -9.89 -19.81
N LEU A 344 3.02 -10.94 -19.06
CA LEU A 344 2.12 -11.51 -18.08
C LEU A 344 2.47 -10.93 -16.70
N LEU A 345 1.63 -10.03 -16.20
CA LEU A 345 1.78 -9.44 -14.88
C LEU A 345 1.18 -10.37 -13.83
N LEU A 346 2.06 -11.07 -13.10
CA LEU A 346 1.68 -11.89 -11.95
C LEU A 346 1.53 -10.96 -10.75
N ILE A 347 0.31 -10.68 -10.33
CA ILE A 347 -0.01 -9.74 -9.27
C ILE A 347 -0.48 -10.52 -8.05
N SER A 348 0.23 -10.40 -6.94
CA SER A 348 -0.11 -11.12 -5.70
C SER A 348 0.30 -10.35 -4.45
N GLY A 349 -0.25 -10.78 -3.30
CA GLY A 349 0.36 -10.49 -2.01
C GLY A 349 1.65 -11.30 -1.80
N LEU A 350 2.18 -11.27 -0.57
CA LEU A 350 3.34 -12.07 -0.17
C LEU A 350 2.94 -13.47 0.32
N ASP A 351 1.72 -13.92 0.08
CA ASP A 351 1.10 -15.13 0.65
C ASP A 351 0.77 -16.22 -0.38
N MET A 352 1.34 -16.14 -1.58
CA MET A 352 1.28 -17.25 -2.54
C MET A 352 1.86 -18.53 -1.95
N SER A 353 1.17 -19.64 -2.21
CA SER A 353 1.59 -20.94 -1.71
C SER A 353 2.78 -21.47 -2.50
N THR A 354 3.60 -22.32 -1.87
CA THR A 354 4.71 -23.00 -2.54
C THR A 354 4.22 -23.93 -3.66
N ASP A 355 3.06 -24.58 -3.44
CA ASP A 355 2.39 -25.44 -4.43
C ASP A 355 2.02 -24.66 -5.69
N GLU A 356 1.52 -23.42 -5.53
CA GLU A 356 1.14 -22.56 -6.65
C GLU A 356 2.36 -22.06 -7.43
N LEU A 357 3.42 -21.64 -6.72
CA LEU A 357 4.65 -21.19 -7.35
C LEU A 357 5.36 -22.29 -8.14
N SER A 358 5.42 -23.52 -7.61
CA SER A 358 6.09 -24.63 -8.27
C SER A 358 5.40 -25.04 -9.58
N ILE A 359 4.06 -25.06 -9.61
CA ILE A 359 3.32 -25.36 -10.84
C ILE A 359 3.46 -24.22 -11.85
N LEU A 360 3.41 -22.94 -11.44
CA LEU A 360 3.68 -21.82 -12.35
C LEU A 360 5.09 -21.90 -12.95
N GLU A 361 6.09 -22.23 -12.12
CA GLU A 361 7.46 -22.44 -12.56
C GLU A 361 7.56 -23.58 -13.57
N GLN A 362 6.91 -24.72 -13.31
CA GLN A 362 6.87 -25.84 -14.24
C GLN A 362 6.30 -25.41 -15.60
N ILE A 363 5.11 -24.79 -15.61
CA ILE A 363 4.45 -24.34 -16.85
C ILE A 363 5.31 -23.30 -17.59
N TYR A 364 5.91 -22.37 -16.85
CA TYR A 364 6.81 -21.37 -17.41
C TYR A 364 8.05 -22.02 -18.06
N ASN A 365 8.68 -22.97 -17.38
CA ASN A 365 9.86 -23.67 -17.89
C ASN A 365 9.52 -24.53 -19.11
N GLU A 366 8.40 -25.26 -19.11
CA GLU A 366 7.92 -26.05 -20.25
C GLU A 366 7.74 -25.20 -21.51
N SER A 367 7.24 -23.96 -21.35
CA SER A 367 7.09 -23.01 -22.45
C SER A 367 8.42 -22.61 -23.11
N ARG A 368 9.54 -22.71 -22.37
CA ARG A 368 10.89 -22.37 -22.82
C ARG A 368 11.62 -23.54 -23.47
N HIS A 369 11.31 -24.78 -23.08
CA HIS A 369 11.99 -25.99 -23.58
C HIS A 369 11.46 -26.48 -24.94
N HIS A 370 10.23 -26.12 -25.32
CA HIS A 370 9.67 -26.40 -26.65
C HIS A 370 10.23 -25.45 -27.73
N GLY A 371 11.56 -25.44 -27.87
CA GLY A 371 12.39 -24.51 -28.66
C GLY A 371 12.23 -24.54 -30.19
N ALA A 372 11.10 -25.03 -30.72
CA ALA A 372 10.77 -24.91 -32.14
C ALA A 372 10.02 -23.61 -32.49
N ARG A 373 9.59 -22.82 -31.49
CA ARG A 373 8.97 -21.51 -31.68
C ARG A 373 9.99 -20.43 -31.27
N LEU A 374 10.73 -19.94 -32.26
CA LEU A 374 11.77 -18.92 -32.13
C LEU A 374 11.28 -17.72 -31.30
N ASP A 375 12.04 -17.38 -30.26
CA ASP A 375 11.86 -16.32 -29.28
C ASP A 375 10.69 -16.47 -28.28
N SER A 376 11.00 -16.16 -27.02
CA SER A 376 10.12 -16.33 -25.86
C SER A 376 8.77 -15.64 -26.07
N GLN A 377 7.72 -16.44 -26.25
CA GLN A 377 6.38 -15.96 -26.65
C GLN A 377 5.79 -14.92 -25.67
N TYR A 378 6.20 -14.97 -24.41
CA TYR A 378 5.84 -14.01 -23.37
C TYR A 378 6.89 -13.97 -22.23
N GLU A 379 6.90 -12.87 -21.49
CA GLU A 379 7.65 -12.73 -20.24
C GLU A 379 6.67 -12.60 -19.07
N VAL A 380 7.02 -13.19 -17.92
CA VAL A 380 6.25 -13.01 -16.68
C VAL A 380 6.95 -11.96 -15.82
N VAL A 381 6.18 -11.05 -15.22
CA VAL A 381 6.67 -10.05 -14.28
C VAL A 381 5.84 -10.12 -13.00
N TRP A 382 6.49 -10.44 -11.88
CA TRP A 382 5.84 -10.41 -10.58
C TRP A 382 5.75 -8.98 -10.03
N ILE A 383 4.52 -8.54 -9.75
CA ILE A 383 4.19 -7.27 -9.11
C ILE A 383 3.67 -7.55 -7.69
N PRO A 384 4.49 -7.30 -6.65
CA PRO A 384 4.08 -7.50 -5.27
C PRO A 384 3.16 -6.36 -4.80
N ILE A 385 1.97 -6.71 -4.33
CA ILE A 385 1.02 -5.74 -3.74
C ILE A 385 1.08 -5.84 -2.22
N VAL A 386 1.68 -4.82 -1.60
CA VAL A 386 1.82 -4.72 -0.15
C VAL A 386 1.13 -3.46 0.33
N ASP A 387 0.28 -3.59 1.36
CA ASP A 387 -0.38 -2.44 1.97
C ASP A 387 0.63 -1.51 2.64
N ARG A 388 0.72 -0.27 2.16
CA ARG A 388 1.63 0.75 2.70
C ARG A 388 1.19 1.31 4.06
N SER A 389 -0.03 1.03 4.51
CA SER A 389 -0.46 1.37 5.88
C SER A 389 0.19 0.48 6.93
N VAL A 390 0.67 -0.70 6.54
CA VAL A 390 1.35 -1.64 7.43
C VAL A 390 2.84 -1.32 7.43
N GLN A 391 3.45 -1.28 8.63
CA GLN A 391 4.88 -1.08 8.76
C GLN A 391 5.65 -2.25 8.12
N TRP A 392 6.63 -1.92 7.28
CA TRP A 392 7.49 -2.90 6.64
C TRP A 392 8.44 -3.52 7.68
N SER A 393 8.15 -4.76 8.07
CA SER A 393 8.88 -5.48 9.11
C SER A 393 9.90 -6.49 8.54
N ASP A 394 10.90 -6.86 9.33
CA ASP A 394 11.92 -7.84 8.92
C ASP A 394 11.33 -9.19 8.47
N PRO A 395 10.29 -9.76 9.12
CA PRO A 395 9.64 -10.98 8.64
C PRO A 395 8.98 -10.81 7.25
N MET A 396 8.38 -9.65 6.97
CA MET A 396 7.79 -9.37 5.65
C MET A 396 8.88 -9.27 4.59
N LYS A 397 10.00 -8.61 4.91
CA LYS A 397 11.16 -8.52 4.05
C LYS A 397 11.73 -9.92 3.71
N GLY A 398 11.94 -10.76 4.73
CA GLY A 398 12.42 -12.13 4.51
C GLY A 398 11.46 -12.97 3.65
N LYS A 399 10.14 -12.81 3.84
CA LYS A 399 9.14 -13.48 3.01
C LYS A 399 9.16 -13.01 1.56
N PHE A 400 9.29 -11.71 1.34
CA PHE A 400 9.44 -11.11 0.02
C PHE A 400 10.70 -11.62 -0.69
N GLU A 401 11.85 -11.57 -0.02
CA GLU A 401 13.14 -12.01 -0.58
C GLU A 401 13.13 -13.51 -0.90
N SER A 402 12.57 -14.34 -0.01
CA SER A 402 12.43 -15.78 -0.24
C SER A 402 11.58 -16.06 -1.49
N MET A 403 10.41 -15.42 -1.61
CA MET A 403 9.53 -15.58 -2.76
C MET A 403 10.16 -15.05 -4.06
N GLN A 404 10.82 -13.90 -4.01
CA GLN A 404 11.54 -13.33 -5.15
C GLN A 404 12.68 -14.25 -5.62
N SER A 405 13.41 -14.86 -4.66
CA SER A 405 14.55 -15.72 -4.96
C SER A 405 14.14 -17.02 -5.66
N SER A 406 12.95 -17.56 -5.38
CA SER A 406 12.46 -18.79 -6.01
C SER A 406 11.86 -18.57 -7.40
N MET A 407 11.54 -17.33 -7.79
CA MET A 407 10.93 -17.06 -9.09
C MET A 407 11.97 -17.09 -10.23
N PRO A 408 11.69 -17.80 -11.35
CA PRO A 408 12.59 -17.86 -12.52
C PRO A 408 12.36 -16.68 -13.50
N TRP A 409 11.27 -15.93 -13.35
CA TRP A 409 10.87 -14.82 -14.21
C TRP A 409 11.24 -13.44 -13.61
N PHE A 410 10.88 -12.34 -14.28
CA PHE A 410 11.18 -11.00 -13.79
C PHE A 410 10.35 -10.66 -12.56
N THR A 411 10.93 -9.90 -11.64
CA THR A 411 10.25 -9.44 -10.43
C THR A 411 10.53 -7.96 -10.20
N VAL A 412 9.55 -7.23 -9.66
CA VAL A 412 9.80 -5.85 -9.21
C VAL A 412 10.79 -5.88 -8.04
N TYR A 413 11.85 -5.07 -8.12
CA TYR A 413 12.94 -5.07 -7.15
C TYR A 413 12.46 -4.83 -5.72
N HIS A 414 11.51 -3.90 -5.51
CA HIS A 414 10.97 -3.61 -4.20
C HIS A 414 9.51 -3.10 -4.27
N PRO A 415 8.61 -3.49 -3.34
CA PRO A 415 7.21 -3.08 -3.35
C PRO A 415 6.99 -1.55 -3.28
N SER A 416 7.94 -0.80 -2.73
CA SER A 416 7.86 0.68 -2.65
C SER A 416 7.88 1.38 -4.01
N LEU A 417 8.25 0.67 -5.09
CA LEU A 417 8.18 1.21 -6.45
C LEU A 417 6.73 1.33 -6.94
N ILE A 418 5.82 0.46 -6.47
CA ILE A 418 4.43 0.45 -6.91
C ILE A 418 3.63 1.51 -6.16
N GLU A 419 3.30 2.61 -6.85
CA GLU A 419 2.62 3.76 -6.25
C GLU A 419 1.22 3.45 -5.70
N LYS A 420 0.73 4.28 -4.76
CA LYS A 420 -0.61 4.13 -4.18
C LYS A 420 -1.72 4.12 -5.24
N ALA A 421 -1.61 4.98 -6.27
CA ALA A 421 -2.56 5.05 -7.36
C ALA A 421 -2.60 3.76 -8.20
N VAL A 422 -1.44 3.14 -8.44
CA VAL A 422 -1.34 1.85 -9.15
C VAL A 422 -2.01 0.74 -8.33
N MET A 423 -1.73 0.65 -7.04
CA MET A 423 -2.39 -0.34 -6.17
C MET A 423 -3.91 -0.16 -6.15
N ARG A 424 -4.38 1.09 -6.11
CA ARG A 424 -5.81 1.42 -6.21
C ARG A 424 -6.39 0.98 -7.56
N PHE A 425 -5.69 1.26 -8.66
CA PHE A 425 -6.06 0.82 -10.01
C PHE A 425 -6.19 -0.71 -10.09
N ILE A 426 -5.19 -1.45 -9.63
CA ILE A 426 -5.17 -2.91 -9.61
C ILE A 426 -6.36 -3.47 -8.79
N LYS A 427 -6.67 -2.88 -7.64
CA LYS A 427 -7.79 -3.30 -6.79
C LYS A 427 -9.16 -2.97 -7.39
N GLU A 428 -9.34 -1.77 -7.92
CA GLU A 428 -10.64 -1.28 -8.40
C GLU A 428 -10.96 -1.72 -9.83
N VAL A 429 -9.98 -1.66 -10.75
CA VAL A 429 -10.16 -1.91 -12.19
C VAL A 429 -9.88 -3.36 -12.55
N TRP A 430 -8.81 -3.96 -12.01
CA TRP A 430 -8.50 -5.38 -12.23
C TRP A 430 -9.08 -6.31 -11.16
N HIS A 431 -9.86 -5.75 -10.24
CA HIS A 431 -10.59 -6.49 -9.20
C HIS A 431 -9.71 -7.41 -8.35
N PHE A 432 -8.46 -7.02 -8.09
CA PHE A 432 -7.57 -7.76 -7.20
C PHE A 432 -8.07 -7.73 -5.76
N ARG A 433 -8.26 -8.92 -5.16
CA ARG A 433 -8.75 -9.10 -3.78
C ARG A 433 -7.87 -10.10 -3.00
N ASN A 434 -6.55 -9.93 -3.06
CA ASN A 434 -5.52 -10.73 -2.38
C ASN A 434 -5.23 -12.12 -2.96
N LYS A 435 -6.12 -12.70 -3.78
CA LYS A 435 -5.75 -13.88 -4.59
C LYS A 435 -4.90 -13.47 -5.78
N PRO A 436 -3.89 -14.27 -6.17
CA PRO A 436 -3.08 -13.99 -7.35
C PRO A 436 -3.95 -13.85 -8.60
N ILE A 437 -3.61 -12.86 -9.43
CA ILE A 437 -4.17 -12.70 -10.76
C ILE A 437 -3.04 -12.57 -11.78
N LEU A 438 -3.30 -12.98 -13.02
CA LEU A 438 -2.32 -12.92 -14.11
C LEU A 438 -2.86 -12.04 -15.23
N VAL A 439 -2.50 -10.76 -15.24
CA VAL A 439 -2.99 -9.82 -16.26
C VAL A 439 -2.09 -9.91 -17.50
N VAL A 440 -2.69 -10.04 -18.67
CA VAL A 440 -1.94 -10.19 -19.93
C VAL A 440 -1.93 -8.89 -20.70
N LEU A 441 -0.73 -8.37 -20.94
CA LEU A 441 -0.48 -7.23 -21.83
C LEU A 441 0.08 -7.72 -23.17
N ASP A 442 -0.46 -7.21 -24.26
CA ASP A 442 0.11 -7.40 -25.59
C ASP A 442 1.38 -6.53 -25.80
N PRO A 443 2.08 -6.63 -26.95
CA PRO A 443 3.26 -5.81 -27.25
C PRO A 443 3.03 -4.29 -27.24
N GLN A 444 1.78 -3.83 -27.34
CA GLN A 444 1.38 -2.43 -27.29
C GLN A 444 0.94 -2.00 -25.88
N GLY A 445 0.92 -2.92 -24.90
CA GLY A 445 0.50 -2.64 -23.52
C GLY A 445 -1.01 -2.68 -23.32
N LYS A 446 -1.78 -3.18 -24.29
CA LYS A 446 -3.22 -3.37 -24.14
C LYS A 446 -3.50 -4.62 -23.31
N VAL A 447 -4.44 -4.51 -22.38
CA VAL A 447 -4.93 -5.68 -21.62
C VAL A 447 -5.76 -6.56 -22.54
N VAL A 448 -5.28 -7.79 -22.80
CA VAL A 448 -5.98 -8.78 -23.63
C VAL A 448 -6.62 -9.92 -22.82
N SER A 449 -6.23 -10.05 -21.56
CA SER A 449 -6.95 -10.83 -20.56
C SER A 449 -6.75 -10.23 -19.17
N PRO A 450 -7.84 -9.93 -18.43
CA PRO A 450 -7.74 -9.39 -17.08
C PRO A 450 -7.30 -10.44 -16.06
N ASN A 451 -7.48 -11.74 -16.36
CA ASN A 451 -6.96 -12.83 -15.54
C ASN A 451 -6.78 -14.10 -16.38
N ALA A 452 -5.55 -14.34 -16.82
CA ALA A 452 -5.15 -15.53 -17.56
C ALA A 452 -4.74 -16.70 -16.66
N LEU A 453 -4.80 -16.54 -15.34
CA LEU A 453 -4.35 -17.58 -14.41
C LEU A 453 -5.16 -18.87 -14.61
N HIS A 454 -6.47 -18.75 -14.87
CA HIS A 454 -7.31 -19.91 -15.18
C HIS A 454 -6.91 -20.62 -16.47
N MET A 455 -6.63 -19.87 -17.54
CA MET A 455 -6.11 -20.45 -18.79
C MET A 455 -4.77 -21.16 -18.57
N MET A 456 -3.90 -20.56 -17.76
CA MET A 456 -2.60 -21.14 -17.41
C MET A 456 -2.77 -22.49 -16.71
N TRP A 457 -3.69 -22.59 -15.75
CA TRP A 457 -3.96 -23.85 -15.06
C TRP A 457 -4.58 -24.92 -15.96
N ILE A 458 -5.50 -24.54 -16.86
CA ILE A 458 -6.25 -25.50 -17.67
C ILE A 458 -5.43 -26.00 -18.87
N TRP A 459 -4.65 -25.14 -19.53
CA TRP A 459 -3.98 -25.49 -20.80
C TRP A 459 -2.47 -25.15 -20.83
N GLY A 460 -1.92 -24.59 -19.76
CA GLY A 460 -0.51 -24.22 -19.68
C GLY A 460 -0.10 -23.30 -20.84
N SER A 461 1.02 -23.65 -21.48
CA SER A 461 1.57 -22.87 -22.60
C SER A 461 0.71 -22.91 -23.87
N SER A 462 -0.17 -23.91 -24.04
CA SER A 462 -1.06 -24.04 -25.19
C SER A 462 -2.15 -22.96 -25.24
N ALA A 463 -2.38 -22.28 -24.11
CA ALA A 463 -3.29 -21.15 -24.02
C ALA A 463 -2.74 -19.84 -24.58
N PHE A 464 -1.45 -19.75 -24.92
CA PHE A 464 -0.90 -18.58 -25.60
C PHE A 464 -1.70 -18.26 -26.88
N PRO A 465 -2.05 -16.98 -27.17
CA PRO A 465 -1.63 -15.73 -26.52
C PRO A 465 -2.41 -15.28 -25.27
N PHE A 466 -3.13 -16.18 -24.60
CA PHE A 466 -3.90 -15.91 -23.38
C PHE A 466 -4.91 -14.76 -23.54
N THR A 467 -5.52 -14.67 -24.73
CA THR A 467 -6.58 -13.70 -25.01
C THR A 467 -7.95 -14.33 -24.72
N SER A 468 -8.97 -13.53 -24.44
CA SER A 468 -10.34 -14.06 -24.27
C SER A 468 -10.85 -14.80 -25.53
N LEU A 469 -10.46 -14.35 -26.72
CA LEU A 469 -10.78 -15.06 -27.97
C LEU A 469 -10.13 -16.44 -28.04
N ARG A 470 -8.88 -16.56 -27.56
CA ARG A 470 -8.18 -17.84 -27.48
C ARG A 470 -8.84 -18.76 -26.46
N GLU A 471 -9.22 -18.22 -25.30
CA GLU A 471 -9.98 -18.94 -24.26
C GLU A 471 -11.29 -19.53 -24.83
N GLU A 472 -12.04 -18.73 -25.58
CA GLU A 472 -13.26 -19.18 -26.24
C GLU A 472 -13.03 -20.28 -27.29
N SER A 473 -11.96 -20.16 -28.07
CA SER A 473 -11.58 -21.17 -29.07
C SER A 473 -11.21 -22.49 -28.40
N LEU A 474 -10.41 -22.46 -27.34
CA LEU A 474 -10.02 -23.65 -26.61
C LEU A 474 -11.24 -24.38 -26.05
N TRP A 475 -12.18 -23.65 -25.44
CA TRP A 475 -13.42 -24.26 -24.97
C TRP A 475 -14.32 -24.83 -26.07
N LYS A 476 -14.25 -24.31 -27.30
CA LYS A 476 -15.04 -24.84 -28.44
C LYS A 476 -14.46 -26.16 -28.96
N ASP A 477 -13.13 -26.28 -28.94
CA ASP A 477 -12.42 -27.46 -29.41
C ASP A 477 -12.31 -28.56 -28.33
N GLU A 478 -12.64 -28.21 -27.08
CA GLU A 478 -12.50 -29.08 -25.91
C GLU A 478 -13.78 -29.88 -25.62
N THR A 479 -13.60 -31.10 -25.11
CA THR A 479 -14.69 -31.98 -24.68
C THR A 479 -14.42 -32.48 -23.26
N TRP A 480 -15.42 -33.07 -22.60
CA TRP A 480 -15.24 -33.64 -21.25
C TRP A 480 -14.48 -34.98 -21.32
N ARG A 481 -13.20 -34.90 -21.66
CA ARG A 481 -12.28 -36.03 -21.77
C ARG A 481 -11.38 -36.17 -20.55
N LEU A 482 -10.82 -37.35 -20.32
CA LEU A 482 -9.99 -37.62 -19.14
C LEU A 482 -8.70 -36.78 -19.16
N GLU A 483 -8.11 -36.54 -20.33
CA GLU A 483 -6.91 -35.72 -20.50
C GLU A 483 -7.09 -34.30 -19.98
N LEU A 484 -8.29 -33.71 -20.13
CA LEU A 484 -8.58 -32.38 -19.59
C LEU A 484 -8.34 -32.31 -18.06
N LEU A 485 -8.50 -33.43 -17.37
CA LEU A 485 -8.36 -33.55 -15.92
C LEU A 485 -6.93 -33.87 -15.47
N VAL A 486 -6.18 -34.66 -16.25
CA VAL A 486 -4.91 -35.28 -15.81
C VAL A 486 -3.68 -34.90 -16.64
N ASP A 487 -3.85 -34.19 -17.77
CA ASP A 487 -2.73 -33.80 -18.63
C ASP A 487 -1.72 -32.92 -17.88
N GLY A 488 -0.42 -33.18 -18.02
CA GLY A 488 0.62 -32.50 -17.24
C GLY A 488 0.65 -32.81 -15.74
N ILE A 489 -0.20 -33.73 -15.24
CA ILE A 489 -0.20 -34.18 -13.83
C ILE A 489 0.50 -35.54 -13.71
N ASP A 490 0.05 -36.53 -14.48
CA ASP A 490 0.53 -37.90 -14.36
C ASP A 490 0.64 -38.62 -15.71
N PRO A 491 1.87 -38.87 -16.20
CA PRO A 491 2.08 -39.54 -17.48
C PRO A 491 1.66 -41.02 -17.48
N VAL A 492 1.54 -41.66 -16.32
CA VAL A 492 1.09 -43.06 -16.22
C VAL A 492 -0.37 -43.17 -16.66
N ILE A 493 -1.21 -42.23 -16.22
CA ILE A 493 -2.62 -42.20 -16.62
C ILE A 493 -2.74 -41.93 -18.12
N LEU A 494 -1.92 -41.04 -18.68
CA LEU A 494 -1.90 -40.79 -20.14
C LEU A 494 -1.54 -42.06 -20.93
N ASN A 495 -0.63 -42.90 -20.42
CA ASN A 495 -0.33 -44.19 -21.06
C ASN A 495 -1.54 -45.14 -21.00
N TRP A 496 -2.25 -45.22 -19.87
CA TRP A 496 -3.46 -46.05 -19.77
C TRP A 496 -4.58 -45.59 -20.71
N ILE A 497 -4.71 -44.27 -20.90
CA ILE A 497 -5.62 -43.69 -21.87
C ILE A 497 -5.30 -44.17 -23.28
N ASN A 498 -4.03 -44.09 -23.68
CA ASN A 498 -3.56 -44.53 -25.00
C ASN A 498 -3.70 -46.05 -25.22
N GLU A 499 -3.60 -46.84 -24.14
CA GLU A 499 -3.82 -48.29 -24.14
C GLU A 499 -5.31 -48.67 -24.23
N GLY A 500 -6.23 -47.70 -24.16
CA GLY A 500 -7.68 -47.95 -24.21
C GLY A 500 -8.20 -48.70 -22.98
N LYS A 501 -7.58 -48.48 -21.81
CA LYS A 501 -7.98 -49.10 -20.55
C LYS A 501 -9.19 -48.39 -19.95
N TYR A 502 -9.92 -49.12 -19.11
CA TYR A 502 -10.89 -48.53 -18.20
C TYR A 502 -10.16 -47.95 -17.00
N ILE A 503 -10.46 -46.70 -16.64
CA ILE A 503 -9.75 -46.01 -15.56
C ILE A 503 -10.77 -45.42 -14.60
N PHE A 504 -10.65 -45.77 -13.32
CA PHE A 504 -11.30 -45.04 -12.24
C PHE A 504 -10.34 -44.03 -11.61
N LEU A 505 -10.64 -42.74 -11.75
CA LEU A 505 -10.14 -41.73 -10.81
C LEU A 505 -11.07 -41.71 -9.62
N TYR A 506 -10.56 -41.83 -8.39
CA TYR A 506 -11.42 -41.75 -7.22
C TYR A 506 -10.76 -41.04 -6.04
N GLY A 507 -11.59 -40.57 -5.11
CA GLY A 507 -11.14 -39.85 -3.94
C GLY A 507 -12.16 -39.85 -2.81
N GLY A 508 -11.74 -39.37 -1.65
CA GLY A 508 -12.55 -39.38 -0.42
C GLY A 508 -11.71 -39.64 0.84
N ASP A 509 -12.31 -39.47 2.01
CA ASP A 509 -11.69 -39.68 3.32
C ASP A 509 -12.26 -40.88 4.12
N ASP A 510 -13.13 -41.68 3.50
CA ASP A 510 -13.73 -42.88 4.10
C ASP A 510 -12.99 -44.17 3.70
N GLU A 511 -12.19 -44.69 4.62
CA GLU A 511 -11.39 -45.90 4.43
C GLU A 511 -12.20 -47.16 4.15
N GLU A 512 -13.37 -47.31 4.78
CA GLU A 512 -14.19 -48.51 4.61
C GLU A 512 -14.86 -48.50 3.23
N TRP A 513 -15.37 -47.34 2.83
CA TRP A 513 -15.91 -47.14 1.48
C TRP A 513 -14.85 -47.44 0.41
N MET A 514 -13.62 -46.95 0.56
CA MET A 514 -12.56 -47.19 -0.43
C MET A 514 -12.19 -48.67 -0.57
N ARG A 515 -12.10 -49.43 0.53
CA ARG A 515 -11.85 -50.89 0.45
C ARG A 515 -13.00 -51.60 -0.27
N LYS A 516 -14.25 -51.28 0.08
CA LYS A 516 -15.43 -51.87 -0.57
C LYS A 516 -15.48 -51.51 -2.05
N PHE A 517 -15.21 -50.25 -2.38
CA PHE A 517 -15.20 -49.74 -3.75
C PHE A 517 -14.14 -50.44 -4.61
N THR A 518 -12.87 -50.43 -4.19
CA THR A 518 -11.76 -51.03 -4.95
C THR A 518 -11.93 -52.54 -5.13
N SER A 519 -12.42 -53.25 -4.10
CA SER A 519 -12.73 -54.68 -4.20
C SER A 519 -13.88 -54.95 -5.18
N SER A 520 -14.97 -54.19 -5.08
CA SER A 520 -16.14 -54.35 -5.96
C SER A 520 -15.80 -54.02 -7.40
N ALA A 521 -15.08 -52.92 -7.65
CA ALA A 521 -14.63 -52.53 -8.98
C ALA A 521 -13.76 -53.62 -9.63
N ARG A 522 -12.84 -54.23 -8.87
CA ARG A 522 -12.00 -55.33 -9.36
C ARG A 522 -12.81 -56.58 -9.68
N ALA A 523 -13.77 -56.94 -8.83
CA ALA A 523 -14.67 -58.07 -9.06
C ALA A 523 -15.52 -57.89 -10.31
N VAL A 524 -16.11 -56.70 -10.49
CA VAL A 524 -16.88 -56.35 -11.70
C VAL A 524 -15.99 -56.38 -12.93
N ALA A 525 -14.77 -55.82 -12.87
CA ALA A 525 -13.85 -55.83 -14.00
C ALA A 525 -13.47 -57.25 -14.44
N GLN A 526 -13.20 -58.14 -13.47
CA GLN A 526 -12.92 -59.56 -13.74
C GLN A 526 -14.14 -60.27 -14.35
N ALA A 527 -15.34 -60.01 -13.84
CA ALA A 527 -16.57 -60.62 -14.34
C ALA A 527 -16.98 -60.11 -15.73
N ALA A 528 -16.74 -58.82 -16.02
CA ALA A 528 -17.00 -58.19 -17.32
C ALA A 528 -15.88 -58.43 -18.35
N GLY A 529 -14.70 -58.91 -17.91
CA GLY A 529 -13.54 -59.12 -18.77
C GLY A 529 -12.89 -57.84 -19.29
N ILE A 530 -12.96 -56.74 -18.52
CA ILE A 530 -12.42 -55.43 -18.93
C ILE A 530 -11.05 -55.13 -18.27
N PRO A 531 -10.12 -54.46 -18.98
CA PRO A 531 -8.85 -54.04 -18.41
C PRO A 531 -9.03 -52.77 -17.55
N LEU A 532 -9.18 -52.96 -16.24
CA LEU A 532 -9.40 -51.87 -15.29
C LEU A 532 -8.13 -51.46 -14.54
N GLU A 533 -7.85 -50.16 -14.55
CA GLU A 533 -6.88 -49.49 -13.67
C GLU A 533 -7.61 -48.52 -12.73
N MET A 534 -7.02 -48.26 -11.57
CA MET A 534 -7.61 -47.37 -10.56
C MET A 534 -6.53 -46.47 -9.98
N VAL A 535 -6.86 -45.20 -9.81
CA VAL A 535 -5.99 -44.21 -9.17
C VAL A 535 -6.71 -43.42 -8.09
N TYR A 536 -6.09 -43.38 -6.92
CA TYR A 536 -6.53 -42.50 -5.84
C TYR A 536 -5.92 -41.09 -6.02
N VAL A 537 -6.79 -40.13 -6.30
CA VAL A 537 -6.46 -38.71 -6.52
C VAL A 537 -6.55 -37.90 -5.22
N GLY A 538 -7.34 -38.36 -4.25
CA GLY A 538 -7.50 -37.69 -2.96
C GLY A 538 -8.69 -36.72 -2.90
N LYS A 539 -8.61 -35.77 -1.96
CA LYS A 539 -9.68 -34.82 -1.64
C LYS A 539 -9.14 -33.40 -1.59
N SER A 540 -9.96 -32.42 -1.97
CA SER A 540 -9.59 -31.00 -1.97
C SER A 540 -9.34 -30.42 -0.56
N SER A 541 -9.77 -31.14 0.49
CA SER A 541 -9.66 -30.72 1.89
C SER A 541 -9.05 -31.82 2.77
N LYS A 542 -8.67 -31.46 4.00
CA LYS A 542 -8.16 -32.39 5.04
C LYS A 542 -6.87 -33.13 4.64
N ARG A 543 -5.83 -32.40 4.23
CA ARG A 543 -4.51 -32.95 3.78
C ARG A 543 -3.97 -34.08 4.67
N GLU A 544 -4.07 -33.94 6.00
CA GLU A 544 -3.55 -34.97 6.92
C GLU A 544 -4.35 -36.28 6.91
N LYS A 545 -5.67 -36.21 6.70
CA LYS A 545 -6.48 -37.42 6.53
C LYS A 545 -6.14 -38.11 5.20
N VAL A 546 -5.97 -37.32 4.14
CA VAL A 546 -5.56 -37.84 2.82
C VAL A 546 -4.21 -38.57 2.91
N ARG A 547 -3.23 -38.04 3.63
CA ARG A 547 -1.94 -38.73 3.87
C ARG A 547 -2.10 -40.10 4.51
N ARG A 548 -2.94 -40.21 5.55
CA ARG A 548 -3.22 -41.50 6.21
C ARG A 548 -3.87 -42.49 5.26
N VAL A 549 -4.81 -42.03 4.44
CA VAL A 549 -5.45 -42.84 3.40
C VAL A 549 -4.43 -43.34 2.38
N ILE A 550 -3.57 -42.47 1.86
CA ILE A 550 -2.51 -42.84 0.90
C ILE A 550 -1.63 -43.96 1.47
N ALA A 551 -1.18 -43.81 2.72
CA ALA A 551 -0.35 -44.82 3.38
C ALA A 551 -1.08 -46.18 3.43
N LYS A 552 -2.38 -46.17 3.73
CA LYS A 552 -3.19 -47.37 3.83
C LYS A 552 -3.43 -48.04 2.48
N ILE A 553 -3.76 -47.28 1.45
CA ILE A 553 -3.92 -47.78 0.08
C ILE A 553 -2.63 -48.42 -0.42
N THR A 554 -1.49 -47.79 -0.11
CA THR A 554 -0.15 -48.29 -0.50
C THR A 554 0.18 -49.60 0.20
N VAL A 555 -0.07 -49.70 1.51
CA VAL A 555 0.16 -50.94 2.29
C VAL A 555 -0.76 -52.08 1.84
N GLU A 556 -2.04 -51.78 1.66
CA GLU A 556 -3.06 -52.75 1.24
C GLU A 556 -3.04 -53.06 -0.27
N LYS A 557 -2.22 -52.34 -1.05
CA LYS A 557 -2.09 -52.44 -2.53
C LYS A 557 -3.44 -52.41 -3.26
N LEU A 558 -4.31 -51.48 -2.85
CA LEU A 558 -5.66 -51.40 -3.41
C LEU A 558 -5.67 -50.84 -4.83
N SER A 559 -4.82 -49.85 -5.12
CA SER A 559 -4.78 -49.11 -6.39
C SER A 559 -3.46 -48.31 -6.53
N TYR A 560 -3.28 -47.64 -7.67
CA TYR A 560 -2.24 -46.62 -7.86
C TYR A 560 -2.61 -45.34 -7.10
N VAL A 561 -1.61 -44.57 -6.66
CA VAL A 561 -1.84 -43.40 -5.79
C VAL A 561 -0.93 -42.24 -6.17
N TRP A 562 -1.51 -41.05 -6.25
CA TRP A 562 -0.70 -39.82 -6.29
C TRP A 562 -0.05 -39.61 -4.92
N GLN A 563 1.27 -39.56 -4.88
CA GLN A 563 2.01 -39.32 -3.64
C GLN A 563 2.27 -37.82 -3.42
N ASP A 564 2.36 -37.07 -4.51
CA ASP A 564 2.61 -35.64 -4.48
C ASP A 564 1.31 -34.86 -4.20
N LEU A 565 1.28 -34.17 -3.06
CA LEU A 565 0.16 -33.35 -2.64
C LEU A 565 0.02 -32.06 -3.47
N THR A 566 1.10 -31.61 -4.09
CA THR A 566 1.09 -30.47 -5.00
C THR A 566 0.30 -30.82 -6.27
N MET A 567 0.47 -32.02 -6.81
CA MET A 567 -0.31 -32.52 -7.96
C MET A 567 -1.79 -32.73 -7.62
N MET A 568 -2.10 -33.21 -6.41
CA MET A 568 -3.49 -33.24 -5.92
C MET A 568 -4.10 -31.85 -5.84
N TRP A 569 -3.37 -30.89 -5.26
CA TRP A 569 -3.81 -29.50 -5.20
C TRP A 569 -4.03 -28.91 -6.59
N PHE A 570 -3.13 -29.21 -7.54
CA PHE A 570 -3.22 -28.73 -8.90
C PHE A 570 -4.44 -29.28 -9.63
N PHE A 571 -4.75 -30.58 -9.50
CA PHE A 571 -5.97 -31.18 -10.05
C PHE A 571 -7.24 -30.44 -9.61
N TRP A 572 -7.40 -30.18 -8.30
CA TRP A 572 -8.56 -29.45 -7.80
C TRP A 572 -8.56 -27.98 -8.22
N THR A 573 -7.40 -27.32 -8.21
CA THR A 573 -7.25 -25.91 -8.63
C THR A 573 -7.54 -25.75 -10.12
N ARG A 574 -7.19 -26.73 -10.95
CA ARG A 574 -7.51 -26.78 -12.38
C ARG A 574 -9.01 -26.89 -12.58
N LEU A 575 -9.67 -27.82 -11.89
CA LEU A 575 -11.14 -27.96 -11.94
C LEU A 575 -11.86 -26.69 -11.49
N GLU A 576 -11.42 -26.07 -10.40
CA GLU A 576 -11.96 -24.77 -9.96
C GLU A 576 -11.73 -23.70 -11.03
N SER A 577 -10.57 -23.71 -11.69
CA SER A 577 -10.26 -22.77 -12.77
C SER A 577 -11.11 -22.99 -14.02
N MET A 578 -11.49 -24.23 -14.35
CA MET A 578 -12.45 -24.51 -15.42
C MET A 578 -13.79 -23.84 -15.14
N LEU A 579 -14.27 -23.94 -13.90
CA LEU A 579 -15.50 -23.26 -13.45
C LEU A 579 -15.37 -21.73 -13.58
N TYR A 580 -14.28 -21.15 -13.07
CA TYR A 580 -14.05 -19.70 -13.12
C TYR A 580 -13.87 -19.17 -14.55
N SER A 581 -13.17 -19.90 -15.41
CA SER A 581 -12.99 -19.56 -16.83
C SER A 581 -14.33 -19.51 -17.58
N LYS A 582 -15.22 -20.49 -17.39
CA LYS A 582 -16.56 -20.47 -18.00
C LYS A 582 -17.42 -19.31 -17.44
N ILE A 583 -17.32 -19.00 -16.15
CA ILE A 583 -17.98 -17.83 -15.54
C ILE A 583 -17.45 -16.53 -16.15
N GLN A 584 -16.13 -16.39 -16.33
CA GLN A 584 -15.47 -15.23 -16.91
C GLN A 584 -15.96 -14.93 -18.33
N LEU A 585 -16.16 -15.98 -19.15
CA LEU A 585 -16.71 -15.86 -20.50
C LEU A 585 -18.23 -15.58 -20.55
N GLY A 586 -18.90 -15.46 -19.39
CA GLY A 586 -20.35 -15.28 -19.33
C GLY A 586 -21.13 -16.52 -19.77
N LYS A 587 -20.47 -17.67 -19.91
CA LYS A 587 -21.08 -18.96 -20.31
C LYS A 587 -21.56 -19.73 -19.09
N LEU A 588 -22.44 -19.13 -18.31
CA LEU A 588 -23.19 -19.81 -17.23
C LEU A 588 -24.38 -20.63 -17.79
N ASP A 589 -24.25 -21.15 -19.01
CA ASP A 589 -25.33 -21.91 -19.62
C ASP A 589 -25.50 -23.24 -18.86
N ASP A 590 -26.65 -23.39 -18.20
CA ASP A 590 -26.99 -24.63 -17.50
C ASP A 590 -27.18 -25.81 -18.48
N HIS A 591 -27.26 -25.55 -19.79
CA HIS A 591 -27.33 -26.60 -20.82
C HIS A 591 -25.96 -27.07 -21.31
N ASP A 592 -24.85 -26.41 -20.92
CA ASP A 592 -23.51 -26.87 -21.25
C ASP A 592 -23.20 -28.17 -20.48
N PRO A 593 -23.10 -29.34 -21.15
CA PRO A 593 -22.88 -30.61 -20.48
C PRO A 593 -21.56 -30.62 -19.68
N MET A 594 -20.52 -29.97 -20.21
CA MET A 594 -19.22 -29.90 -19.56
C MET A 594 -19.27 -29.08 -18.28
N MET A 595 -20.03 -27.97 -18.29
CA MET A 595 -20.24 -27.16 -17.09
C MET A 595 -20.93 -27.98 -15.98
N GLN A 596 -21.88 -28.83 -16.34
CA GLN A 596 -22.56 -29.71 -15.39
C GLN A 596 -21.60 -30.74 -14.79
N GLU A 597 -20.75 -31.35 -15.62
CA GLU A 597 -19.77 -32.31 -15.14
C GLU A 597 -18.70 -31.68 -14.23
N ILE A 598 -18.21 -30.47 -14.54
CA ILE A 598 -17.33 -29.70 -13.66
C ILE A 598 -18.00 -29.44 -12.30
N LYS A 599 -19.25 -28.95 -12.32
CA LYS A 599 -20.02 -28.65 -11.10
C LYS A 599 -20.20 -29.90 -10.22
N LYS A 600 -20.51 -31.05 -10.81
CA LYS A 600 -20.68 -32.32 -10.08
C LYS A 600 -19.39 -32.77 -9.41
N LEU A 601 -18.29 -32.79 -10.15
CA LEU A 601 -17.02 -33.27 -9.60
C LEU A 601 -16.51 -32.39 -8.46
N LEU A 602 -16.66 -31.06 -8.60
CA LEU A 602 -16.33 -30.10 -7.53
C LEU A 602 -17.21 -30.27 -6.29
N SER A 603 -18.51 -30.53 -6.44
CA SER A 603 -19.41 -30.73 -5.30
C SER A 603 -19.11 -32.03 -4.56
N TYR A 604 -18.94 -33.15 -5.30
CA TYR A 604 -18.63 -34.45 -4.71
C TYR A 604 -17.29 -34.45 -3.97
N GLY A 605 -16.28 -33.76 -4.52
CA GLY A 605 -14.97 -33.60 -3.89
C GLY A 605 -15.01 -32.91 -2.52
N ARG A 606 -16.05 -32.12 -2.22
CA ARG A 606 -16.21 -31.43 -0.93
C ARG A 606 -16.96 -32.28 0.09
N GLU A 607 -18.10 -32.84 -0.29
CA GLU A 607 -19.08 -33.40 0.66
C GLU A 607 -18.98 -34.93 0.87
N GLY A 608 -18.18 -35.65 0.07
CA GLY A 608 -18.07 -37.11 0.24
C GLY A 608 -16.86 -37.74 -0.44
N GLY A 609 -17.01 -39.01 -0.82
CA GLY A 609 -16.13 -39.66 -1.79
C GLY A 609 -16.70 -39.52 -3.19
N TRP A 610 -15.86 -39.68 -4.19
CA TRP A 610 -16.21 -39.48 -5.60
C TRP A 610 -15.46 -40.48 -6.46
N ALA A 611 -16.01 -40.78 -7.62
CA ALA A 611 -15.34 -41.58 -8.64
C ALA A 611 -15.73 -41.10 -10.05
N VAL A 612 -14.74 -41.10 -10.94
CA VAL A 612 -14.88 -40.82 -12.37
C VAL A 612 -14.46 -42.07 -13.12
N LEU A 613 -15.37 -42.67 -13.88
CA LEU A 613 -15.09 -43.76 -14.78
C LEU A 613 -14.82 -43.23 -16.18
N SER A 614 -13.77 -43.72 -16.81
CA SER A 614 -13.45 -43.45 -18.21
C SER A 614 -13.07 -44.73 -18.94
N ASN A 615 -13.25 -44.71 -20.26
CA ASN A 615 -12.75 -45.72 -21.19
C ASN A 615 -11.82 -45.01 -22.18
N GLY A 616 -10.51 -45.22 -22.01
CA GLY A 616 -9.50 -44.39 -22.68
C GLY A 616 -9.71 -42.91 -22.38
N SER A 617 -9.84 -42.09 -23.43
CA SER A 617 -10.07 -40.65 -23.33
C SER A 617 -11.50 -40.29 -22.89
N ASN A 618 -12.47 -41.15 -23.17
CA ASN A 618 -13.89 -40.82 -22.99
C ASN A 618 -14.33 -41.00 -21.54
N VAL A 619 -14.83 -39.93 -20.90
CA VAL A 619 -15.40 -40.01 -19.54
C VAL A 619 -16.83 -40.55 -19.63
N VAL A 620 -17.09 -41.67 -18.95
CA VAL A 620 -18.37 -42.39 -18.98
C VAL A 620 -19.31 -41.87 -17.90
N VAL A 621 -18.82 -41.75 -16.65
CA VAL A 621 -19.63 -41.31 -15.50
C VAL A 621 -18.76 -40.55 -14.51
N ASN A 622 -19.25 -39.38 -14.07
CA ASN A 622 -18.86 -38.76 -12.80
C ASN A 622 -19.91 -39.11 -11.75
N GLY A 623 -19.54 -39.72 -10.63
CA GLY A 623 -20.51 -40.16 -9.63
C GLY A 623 -20.10 -39.95 -8.18
N TYR A 624 -21.11 -39.82 -7.33
CA TYR A 624 -20.96 -39.71 -5.89
C TYR A 624 -20.72 -41.08 -5.25
N SER A 625 -19.98 -41.13 -4.13
CA SER A 625 -19.52 -42.37 -3.49
C SER A 625 -20.59 -43.45 -3.33
N THR A 626 -21.79 -43.08 -2.87
CA THR A 626 -22.88 -44.03 -2.64
C THR A 626 -23.41 -44.61 -3.95
N THR A 627 -23.69 -43.75 -4.92
CA THR A 627 -24.26 -44.14 -6.22
C THR A 627 -23.31 -45.02 -7.03
N VAL A 628 -22.01 -44.69 -7.07
CA VAL A 628 -21.03 -45.49 -7.85
C VAL A 628 -20.78 -46.84 -7.17
N LEU A 629 -20.64 -46.87 -5.84
CA LEU A 629 -20.48 -48.14 -5.12
C LEU A 629 -21.71 -49.04 -5.30
N GLN A 630 -22.91 -48.48 -5.19
CA GLN A 630 -24.14 -49.22 -5.42
C GLN A 630 -24.24 -49.75 -6.85
N THR A 631 -23.84 -48.97 -7.86
CA THR A 631 -23.77 -49.41 -9.26
C THR A 631 -22.88 -50.65 -9.42
N LEU A 632 -21.75 -50.70 -8.72
CA LEU A 632 -20.83 -51.84 -8.74
C LEU A 632 -21.35 -53.05 -7.97
N VAL A 633 -21.99 -52.85 -6.82
CA VAL A 633 -22.56 -53.93 -6.00
C VAL A 633 -23.77 -54.57 -6.71
N GLU A 634 -24.55 -53.77 -7.42
CA GLU A 634 -25.73 -54.22 -8.19
C GLU A 634 -25.38 -54.76 -9.58
N TYR A 635 -24.11 -55.11 -9.84
CA TYR A 635 -23.67 -55.62 -11.14
C TYR A 635 -24.52 -56.81 -11.64
N ASP A 636 -24.94 -57.70 -10.74
CA ASP A 636 -25.81 -58.83 -11.10
C ASP A 636 -27.16 -58.42 -11.71
N LEU A 637 -27.65 -57.21 -11.45
CA LEU A 637 -28.91 -56.70 -11.98
C LEU A 637 -28.79 -56.19 -13.42
N TRP A 638 -27.61 -55.78 -13.85
CA TRP A 638 -27.39 -55.15 -15.16
C TRP A 638 -26.32 -55.83 -16.03
N LYS A 639 -25.61 -56.85 -15.51
CA LYS A 639 -24.59 -57.61 -16.25
C LYS A 639 -25.09 -58.17 -17.58
N ASP A 640 -26.36 -58.55 -17.67
CA ASP A 640 -26.96 -59.10 -18.89
C ASP A 640 -27.09 -58.06 -20.00
N GLN A 641 -27.01 -56.77 -19.68
CA GLN A 641 -26.99 -55.68 -20.67
C GLN A 641 -25.60 -55.44 -21.27
N VAL A 642 -24.52 -55.89 -20.61
CA VAL A 642 -23.13 -55.66 -21.05
C VAL A 642 -22.85 -56.25 -22.43
N PRO A 643 -23.24 -57.50 -22.77
CA PRO A 643 -23.04 -58.05 -24.11
C PRO A 643 -23.84 -57.32 -25.21
N VAL A 644 -24.94 -56.66 -24.85
CA VAL A 644 -25.86 -56.02 -25.81
C VAL A 644 -25.45 -54.58 -26.08
N LYS A 645 -25.14 -53.81 -25.03
CA LYS A 645 -24.88 -52.36 -25.10
C LYS A 645 -23.41 -51.99 -24.95
N GLY A 646 -22.56 -52.93 -24.52
CA GLY A 646 -21.22 -52.65 -24.04
C GLY A 646 -21.21 -52.19 -22.58
N PHE A 647 -20.04 -52.29 -21.93
CA PHE A 647 -19.89 -51.98 -20.51
C PHE A 647 -20.17 -50.50 -20.21
N ASP A 648 -19.67 -49.59 -21.05
CA ASP A 648 -19.84 -48.13 -20.90
C ASP A 648 -21.31 -47.72 -20.74
N MET A 649 -22.13 -48.07 -21.73
CA MET A 649 -23.55 -47.69 -21.75
C MET A 649 -24.35 -48.42 -20.68
N ALA A 650 -24.06 -49.72 -20.43
CA ALA A 650 -24.78 -50.47 -19.40
C ALA A 650 -24.50 -49.92 -17.99
N PHE A 651 -23.25 -49.58 -17.69
CA PHE A 651 -22.87 -48.96 -16.42
C PHE A 651 -23.51 -47.58 -16.27
N GLN A 652 -23.45 -46.76 -17.31
CA GLN A 652 -24.01 -45.40 -17.33
C GLN A 652 -25.53 -45.40 -17.13
N ASP A 653 -26.26 -46.27 -17.85
CA ASP A 653 -27.73 -46.41 -17.75
C ASP A 653 -28.16 -46.77 -16.32
N HIS A 654 -27.50 -47.77 -15.71
CA HIS A 654 -27.82 -48.20 -14.34
C HIS A 654 -27.49 -47.11 -13.32
N HIS A 655 -26.32 -46.47 -13.47
CA HIS A 655 -25.91 -45.39 -12.59
C HIS A 655 -26.90 -44.21 -12.60
N PHE A 656 -27.41 -43.82 -13.78
CA PHE A 656 -28.38 -42.75 -13.90
C PHE A 656 -29.74 -43.08 -13.26
N GLN A 657 -30.14 -44.36 -13.22
CA GLN A 657 -31.36 -44.77 -12.50
C GLN A 657 -31.22 -44.56 -10.99
N LEU A 658 -30.04 -44.82 -10.44
CA LEU A 658 -29.75 -44.65 -9.00
C LEU A 658 -29.72 -43.17 -8.56
N ARG A 659 -29.34 -42.25 -9.46
CA ARG A 659 -29.35 -40.80 -9.17
C ARG A 659 -30.75 -40.27 -8.82
N GLY A 660 -31.82 -40.92 -9.28
CA GLY A 660 -33.20 -40.53 -8.95
C GLY A 660 -33.54 -40.66 -7.46
N ILE A 661 -32.82 -41.51 -6.71
CA ILE A 661 -33.17 -41.97 -5.36
C ILE A 661 -32.32 -41.27 -4.28
N ALA A 662 -31.04 -41.00 -4.55
CA ALA A 662 -30.14 -40.29 -3.65
C ALA A 662 -29.73 -38.96 -4.30
N ARG A 663 -30.25 -37.83 -3.79
CA ARG A 663 -29.90 -36.48 -4.27
C ARG A 663 -28.89 -35.83 -3.32
N PRO A 664 -27.57 -36.11 -3.43
CA PRO A 664 -26.60 -35.31 -2.71
C PRO A 664 -26.77 -33.86 -3.16
N CYS A 665 -27.02 -32.96 -2.22
CA CYS A 665 -27.06 -31.53 -2.54
C CYS A 665 -25.68 -31.06 -2.97
N SER A 666 -25.63 -30.08 -3.86
CA SER A 666 -24.37 -29.44 -4.23
C SER A 666 -24.17 -28.18 -3.41
N ARG A 667 -22.92 -27.95 -3.01
CA ARG A 667 -22.46 -26.72 -2.35
C ARG A 667 -21.27 -26.15 -3.10
N PHE A 668 -21.34 -24.85 -3.38
CA PHE A 668 -20.21 -24.12 -3.99
C PHE A 668 -19.83 -22.94 -3.10
N ASP A 669 -18.62 -22.99 -2.54
CA ASP A 669 -18.08 -21.84 -1.82
C ASP A 669 -17.25 -20.99 -2.79
N PHE A 670 -17.67 -19.74 -2.95
CA PHE A 670 -16.92 -18.72 -3.68
C PHE A 670 -16.28 -17.81 -2.63
N PRO A 671 -14.96 -17.90 -2.39
CA PRO A 671 -14.31 -16.99 -1.45
C PRO A 671 -14.58 -15.56 -1.86
N MET A 672 -14.91 -14.67 -0.90
CA MET A 672 -15.15 -13.24 -1.17
C MET A 672 -13.96 -12.54 -1.86
N THR A 673 -12.79 -13.18 -1.86
CA THR A 673 -11.56 -12.77 -2.52
C THR A 673 -11.48 -13.17 -4.01
N THR A 674 -12.48 -13.85 -4.55
CA THR A 674 -12.49 -14.35 -5.93
C THR A 674 -13.45 -13.51 -6.76
N GLY A 675 -12.93 -12.88 -7.83
CA GLY A 675 -13.53 -11.77 -8.59
C GLY A 675 -15.06 -11.74 -8.77
N ARG A 676 -15.54 -12.01 -9.99
CA ARG A 676 -16.97 -11.88 -10.35
C ARG A 676 -17.75 -13.11 -9.91
N ILE A 677 -18.44 -13.03 -8.77
CA ILE A 677 -19.34 -14.09 -8.30
C ILE A 677 -20.62 -14.07 -9.15
N PRO A 678 -21.10 -15.22 -9.66
CA PRO A 678 -22.38 -15.30 -10.37
C PRO A 678 -23.55 -14.69 -9.59
N GLU A 679 -24.55 -14.17 -10.28
CA GLU A 679 -25.79 -13.67 -9.65
C GLU A 679 -26.72 -14.82 -9.26
N THR A 680 -26.83 -15.83 -10.12
CA THR A 680 -27.63 -17.04 -9.92
C THR A 680 -26.87 -18.27 -10.38
N MET A 681 -27.11 -19.41 -9.74
CA MET A 681 -26.55 -20.71 -10.15
C MET A 681 -27.58 -21.81 -9.91
N LYS A 682 -27.71 -22.77 -10.83
CA LYS A 682 -28.53 -23.97 -10.61
C LYS A 682 -27.67 -25.14 -10.16
N CYS A 683 -28.25 -25.95 -9.28
CA CYS A 683 -27.66 -27.19 -8.80
C CYS A 683 -27.58 -28.22 -9.95
N PRO A 684 -26.43 -28.87 -10.18
CA PRO A 684 -26.26 -29.84 -11.27
C PRO A 684 -27.05 -31.14 -11.10
N GLU A 685 -27.54 -31.43 -9.89
CA GLU A 685 -28.31 -32.64 -9.59
C GLU A 685 -29.83 -32.41 -9.70
N CYS A 686 -30.34 -31.32 -9.12
CA CYS A 686 -31.78 -31.09 -9.03
C CYS A 686 -32.29 -29.97 -9.96
N ASN A 687 -31.39 -29.27 -10.65
CA ASN A 687 -31.68 -28.13 -11.53
C ASN A 687 -32.47 -26.97 -10.86
N ARG A 688 -32.55 -26.95 -9.53
CA ARG A 688 -33.14 -25.82 -8.77
C ARG A 688 -32.12 -24.69 -8.65
N THR A 689 -32.62 -23.46 -8.68
CA THR A 689 -31.81 -22.27 -8.37
C THR A 689 -31.32 -22.36 -6.93
N MET A 690 -30.02 -22.21 -6.74
CA MET A 690 -29.36 -22.25 -5.44
C MET A 690 -29.44 -20.88 -4.77
N GLU A 691 -29.61 -20.87 -3.45
CA GLU A 691 -29.63 -19.63 -2.67
C GLU A 691 -28.22 -19.04 -2.54
N LYS A 692 -28.13 -17.72 -2.71
CA LYS A 692 -26.85 -16.99 -2.71
C LYS A 692 -26.56 -16.40 -1.33
N PHE A 693 -25.56 -16.96 -0.65
CA PHE A 693 -24.92 -16.35 0.52
C PHE A 693 -23.45 -15.98 0.18
N SER A 694 -22.51 -16.18 1.11
CA SER A 694 -21.08 -16.34 0.78
C SER A 694 -20.78 -17.68 0.05
N THR A 695 -21.81 -18.52 -0.07
CA THR A 695 -21.79 -19.87 -0.63
C THR A 695 -23.12 -20.08 -1.36
N PHE A 696 -23.12 -20.78 -2.50
CA PHE A 696 -24.36 -21.27 -3.10
C PHE A 696 -24.74 -22.59 -2.43
N LEU A 697 -25.94 -22.64 -1.86
CA LEU A 697 -26.49 -23.81 -1.19
C LEU A 697 -27.73 -24.31 -1.93
N CYS A 698 -27.84 -25.62 -2.11
CA CYS A 698 -29.02 -26.26 -2.70
C CYS A 698 -30.07 -26.55 -1.62
N CYS A 699 -31.33 -26.22 -1.90
CA CYS A 699 -32.44 -26.13 -0.94
C CYS A 699 -32.96 -27.44 -0.31
N HIS A 700 -32.15 -28.48 -0.08
CA HIS A 700 -32.63 -29.68 0.65
C HIS A 700 -32.06 -29.84 2.07
N ASP A 701 -31.42 -28.79 2.62
CA ASP A 701 -30.98 -28.79 4.03
C ASP A 701 -32.12 -28.45 5.02
N GLU A 702 -33.31 -28.08 4.55
CA GLU A 702 -34.49 -27.93 5.42
C GLU A 702 -35.25 -29.25 5.57
N VAL A 703 -34.70 -30.17 6.37
CA VAL A 703 -35.57 -31.08 7.12
C VAL A 703 -35.98 -30.34 8.39
N ILE A 704 -37.06 -29.56 8.29
CA ILE A 704 -37.81 -29.12 9.48
C ILE A 704 -38.36 -30.41 10.12
N PRO A 705 -38.02 -30.75 11.37
CA PRO A 705 -38.68 -31.84 12.06
C PRO A 705 -40.13 -31.43 12.28
N ASP A 706 -41.02 -32.11 11.56
CA ASP A 706 -42.47 -31.95 11.68
C ASP A 706 -42.93 -32.67 12.97
N GLU A 707 -42.68 -32.05 14.12
CA GLU A 707 -43.32 -32.40 15.39
C GLU A 707 -43.62 -31.13 16.16
N LEU A 708 -44.86 -30.63 16.02
CA LEU A 708 -45.72 -30.15 17.12
C LEU A 708 -47.07 -29.70 16.54
N SER A 709 -47.89 -30.69 16.18
CA SER A 709 -49.35 -30.54 16.19
C SER A 709 -49.97 -31.70 16.96
N LYS A 710 -49.99 -31.56 18.28
CA LYS A 710 -51.08 -31.96 19.19
C LYS A 710 -50.81 -31.48 20.60
#